data_AF-A0A7S3L505-F1
#
_entry.id   AF-A0A7S3L505-F1
#
_cell.length_a   1.000
_cell.length_b   1.000
_cell.length_c   1.000
_cell.angle_alpha   90.00
_cell.angle_beta   90.00
_cell.angle_gamma   90.00
#
_symmetry.space_group_name_H-M   'P 1'
#
loop_
_entity.id
_entity.type
_entity.pdbx_description
1 polymer ?
#
loop_
_entity_poly.entity_id
_entity_poly.type
_entity_poly.pdbx_seq_one_letter_code
_entity_poly.pdbx_strand_id
1 'polypeptide(L)'
;MTFVSKQQQLQVPRSNRGNKSHKNNHSICASSGRVINVLAVTAIVCALLNTAVTHVKIHDSHHENNNHHHAVSVISTTLLQSKEKQQPHLHGSQNGRDTFRAQAEEEEDTYLDRKYDVCIVGAGLSGSVLAERYASELKASVLVLEKRFHIGGNCYDYIDQETGIRVSLYGAHLFHTQHKQVESYVKNFGRWIPYTHKVRGMVNGKNVPIPVNIETVNTLFDLNIQDATQMDEWLKQEQVPLSNGQVEAENSEQVALSRVGKRLYDLIFRPYTYKQWAKYPVELGPEVLSRIPVRNDHDERYFSDPFQALPANGYTSIFHQMLSSPLIHVRTNVDYFDVKDRMQCNKLYFSGPIDAYFADQGLPKLEYRSLDFERVVEKNKDQLQSHFVVNHPQDNVDFTRIVEYKHLPYYTDNPNSDNTGKLPKSKHTIYFKERSKDNGEPYYPVPNEKNKALYAKYQSMAQKEPGVTFVGRLANYKYFNMDEAIKNALELFEKDTGIPYKSGSEKDGPIAKGSINNAQTYSGQAAAPGSSLVSFAGTLPTSSYSNVPPVEYTPELRDQLARALALPVDKPVGLRHEAHPPGHNAIMGLAAYPRNMATFRLLVGSLRQNGYDGHIILGVHKDIPPAEEEYLKAMDVTYYITAFVDCDASIMDAGEGGGNIRGKCSEGLEKLKLEWGRFEMCRQWLKACKECTGWTLVMDTRDVFFQADPFASLPDPATNPQHDLLLIEEIAPHSNPRPDQPYRADILGQSRYVGRTEQCYGKEHFLKYFNRPVLCSGTIIGTRQGMHRFLSVLVDEFLQNNQKPNVRCRSPHTTDQWTMNYLYYNGRFGEYSRTKTLPYGTGPIHTIGTPCINRVLPAKDRHSQKDLILFENGNTSSNGTYQGLILNIHEPPDSEARIAPAIHQFDRCHHWINEFQKQRPELSQKDSTGKYIPVDQLQLPYEKKTTS
;
A
#
# COMPACT_ATOMS: atom_id res chain seq x y z
N MET A 1 49.04 45.87 4.44
CA MET A 1 48.42 46.97 3.67
C MET A 1 46.94 46.56 3.58
N THR A 2 46.03 46.90 4.52
CA THR A 2 45.82 48.17 5.28
C THR A 2 45.44 49.31 4.32
N PHE A 3 44.36 50.10 4.46
CA PHE A 3 43.46 50.47 5.59
C PHE A 3 41.96 50.17 5.23
N VAL A 4 40.94 50.05 6.09
CA VAL A 4 40.52 50.66 7.40
C VAL A 4 39.76 51.99 7.31
N SER A 5 38.43 51.97 7.56
CA SER A 5 37.65 52.82 8.51
C SER A 5 36.14 52.51 8.36
N LYS A 6 35.21 52.86 9.27
CA LYS A 6 35.28 53.65 10.53
C LYS A 6 34.20 53.15 11.53
N GLN A 7 34.37 53.45 12.82
CA GLN A 7 33.45 53.05 13.91
C GLN A 7 32.44 54.16 14.25
N GLN A 8 31.36 53.77 14.95
CA GLN A 8 30.85 54.54 16.09
C GLN A 8 30.50 53.59 17.26
N GLN A 9 30.76 54.04 18.48
CA GLN A 9 30.40 53.39 19.75
C GLN A 9 29.66 54.40 20.63
N LEU A 10 28.79 53.95 21.53
CA LEU A 10 28.45 54.70 22.75
C LEU A 10 28.13 53.76 23.93
N GLN A 11 28.42 54.26 25.12
CA GLN A 11 28.85 53.55 26.34
C GLN A 11 27.75 52.81 27.15
N VAL A 12 28.20 52.11 28.19
CA VAL A 12 27.39 51.44 29.25
C VAL A 12 27.51 52.23 30.56
N PRO A 13 26.55 52.17 31.51
CA PRO A 13 26.94 51.64 32.83
C PRO A 13 25.89 50.80 33.61
N ARG A 14 26.45 49.90 34.42
CA ARG A 14 25.87 48.92 35.39
C ARG A 14 24.75 49.40 36.33
N SER A 15 23.80 48.51 36.66
CA SER A 15 23.51 47.92 38.00
C SER A 15 22.18 47.12 37.94
N ASN A 16 21.74 46.27 38.90
CA ASN A 16 22.18 45.97 40.28
C ASN A 16 21.84 44.50 40.68
N ARG A 17 22.29 44.08 41.88
CA ARG A 17 22.01 42.84 42.69
C ARG A 17 20.70 42.08 42.35
N GLY A 18 20.55 40.75 42.38
CA GLY A 18 21.21 39.62 43.07
C GLY A 18 20.33 38.34 42.85
N ASN A 19 20.40 37.20 43.56
CA ASN A 19 21.13 36.82 44.78
C ASN A 19 21.10 35.27 44.96
N LYS A 20 22.23 34.62 45.33
CA LYS A 20 22.34 33.19 45.81
C LYS A 20 21.91 32.07 44.83
N SER A 21 22.22 30.78 45.05
CA SER A 21 23.45 30.04 45.40
C SER A 21 23.15 28.54 45.14
N HIS A 22 24.05 27.55 44.98
CA HIS A 22 25.50 27.38 45.26
C HIS A 22 26.21 26.87 43.96
N LYS A 23 27.49 26.46 43.80
CA LYS A 23 28.59 25.93 44.65
C LYS A 23 28.40 24.50 45.20
N ASN A 24 29.39 23.58 45.22
CA ASN A 24 30.69 23.49 44.53
C ASN A 24 31.35 22.10 44.78
N ASN A 25 32.09 21.52 43.82
CA ASN A 25 33.52 21.13 43.95
C ASN A 25 34.02 20.12 42.89
N HIS A 26 35.33 20.19 42.63
CA HIS A 26 36.09 19.26 41.78
C HIS A 26 36.64 18.07 42.57
N SER A 27 37.04 17.02 41.86
CA SER A 27 38.36 16.41 42.07
C SER A 27 39.13 16.39 40.74
N ILE A 28 40.45 16.36 40.82
CA ILE A 28 41.39 16.40 39.68
C ILE A 28 42.44 15.32 39.92
N CYS A 29 42.76 14.52 38.90
CA CYS A 29 44.10 13.97 38.67
C CYS A 29 44.19 13.26 37.31
N ALA A 30 45.13 13.68 36.46
CA ALA A 30 45.45 13.01 35.19
C ALA A 30 46.92 13.25 34.78
N SER A 31 47.77 12.24 34.98
CA SER A 31 49.19 12.12 34.55
C SER A 31 49.69 10.73 35.01
N SER A 32 50.67 10.04 34.43
CA SER A 32 51.35 10.02 33.10
C SER A 32 52.14 8.68 33.04
N GLY A 33 52.76 8.19 31.95
CA GLY A 33 53.02 8.66 30.59
C GLY A 33 54.28 7.98 30.02
N ARG A 34 54.54 8.09 28.70
CA ARG A 34 55.59 7.38 27.90
C ARG A 34 55.25 5.89 27.62
N VAL A 35 55.46 5.28 26.44
CA VAL A 35 56.28 5.51 25.21
C VAL A 35 57.73 5.00 25.25
N ILE A 36 57.98 3.96 24.43
CA ILE A 36 59.26 3.57 23.81
C ILE A 36 58.88 3.15 22.38
N ASN A 37 59.09 3.96 21.33
CA ASN A 37 60.32 4.21 20.55
C ASN A 37 60.74 3.08 19.59
N VAL A 38 60.93 3.45 18.32
CA VAL A 38 61.60 2.68 17.26
C VAL A 38 62.73 3.55 16.67
N LEU A 39 63.90 2.95 16.48
CA LEU A 39 65.10 3.48 15.82
C LEU A 39 65.82 2.26 15.17
N ALA A 40 66.54 2.35 14.05
CA ALA A 40 66.62 3.36 12.99
C ALA A 40 67.36 2.75 11.76
N VAL A 41 67.22 3.39 10.58
CA VAL A 41 68.19 3.53 9.45
C VAL A 41 69.31 2.47 9.33
N THR A 42 69.47 1.72 8.22
CA THR A 42 70.06 2.08 6.89
C THR A 42 69.74 0.93 5.85
N ALA A 43 70.16 0.79 4.57
CA ALA A 43 71.10 1.49 3.66
C ALA A 43 70.85 1.26 2.13
N ILE A 44 71.21 2.27 1.32
CA ILE A 44 72.07 2.24 0.10
C ILE A 44 71.74 1.34 -1.14
N VAL A 45 71.24 2.04 -2.19
CA VAL A 45 71.73 2.10 -3.61
C VAL A 45 71.43 0.99 -4.66
N CYS A 46 71.21 1.48 -5.90
CA CYS A 46 71.20 0.82 -7.23
C CYS A 46 70.02 -0.09 -7.64
N ALA A 47 69.73 -0.32 -8.94
CA ALA A 47 69.74 0.56 -10.13
C ALA A 47 69.25 -0.21 -11.40
N LEU A 48 68.39 0.43 -12.20
CA LEU A 48 68.15 0.21 -13.66
C LEU A 48 67.63 -1.17 -14.18
N LEU A 49 66.57 -1.10 -15.01
CA LEU A 49 66.39 -1.63 -16.40
C LEU A 49 66.75 -3.11 -16.73
N ASN A 50 66.14 -3.81 -17.72
CA ASN A 50 65.65 -3.34 -19.03
C ASN A 50 64.72 -4.35 -19.78
N THR A 51 64.14 -3.93 -20.93
CA THR A 51 63.65 -4.70 -22.12
C THR A 51 63.16 -6.17 -21.98
N ALA A 52 61.89 -6.57 -22.17
CA ALA A 52 60.96 -6.45 -23.32
C ALA A 52 61.18 -7.38 -24.57
N VAL A 53 60.07 -7.97 -25.07
CA VAL A 53 59.78 -8.52 -26.43
C VAL A 53 60.32 -9.92 -26.85
N THR A 54 59.41 -10.88 -27.13
CA THR A 54 59.23 -11.57 -28.47
C THR A 54 58.05 -12.57 -28.51
N HIS A 55 57.54 -12.86 -29.71
CA HIS A 55 56.50 -13.87 -30.02
C HIS A 55 57.08 -15.10 -30.73
N VAL A 56 56.48 -16.29 -30.55
CA VAL A 56 56.30 -17.35 -31.58
C VAL A 56 54.90 -17.98 -31.39
N LYS A 57 54.39 -18.70 -32.40
CA LYS A 57 53.01 -19.26 -32.55
C LYS A 57 53.08 -20.57 -33.38
N ILE A 58 51.96 -21.30 -33.57
CA ILE A 58 51.73 -22.40 -34.58
C ILE A 58 52.27 -23.79 -34.09
N HIS A 59 51.70 -25.01 -34.32
CA HIS A 59 50.65 -25.60 -35.20
C HIS A 59 49.93 -26.84 -34.53
N ASP A 60 48.70 -27.18 -34.94
CA ASP A 60 48.11 -28.50 -35.40
C ASP A 60 48.38 -29.88 -34.67
N SER A 61 47.58 -30.97 -34.80
CA SER A 61 46.30 -31.30 -35.51
C SER A 61 45.59 -32.62 -35.07
N HIS A 62 44.29 -32.75 -35.43
CA HIS A 62 43.42 -33.93 -35.78
C HIS A 62 43.54 -35.37 -35.19
N HIS A 63 42.40 -35.92 -34.72
CA HIS A 63 41.53 -37.00 -35.30
C HIS A 63 40.30 -37.20 -34.34
N GLU A 64 39.02 -37.42 -34.73
CA GLU A 64 38.33 -38.52 -35.46
C GLU A 64 38.24 -39.87 -34.68
N ASN A 65 37.15 -40.68 -34.69
CA ASN A 65 35.85 -40.64 -35.42
C ASN A 65 34.73 -41.51 -34.75
N ASN A 66 33.54 -41.60 -35.38
CA ASN A 66 32.42 -42.58 -35.19
C ASN A 66 31.49 -42.43 -33.96
N ASN A 67 30.13 -42.35 -34.04
CA ASN A 67 29.04 -43.18 -34.65
C ASN A 67 28.44 -44.22 -33.64
N HIS A 68 27.13 -44.57 -33.59
CA HIS A 68 25.97 -44.37 -34.49
C HIS A 68 24.60 -44.60 -33.77
N HIS A 69 23.49 -44.03 -34.30
CA HIS A 69 22.05 -44.44 -34.15
C HIS A 69 21.41 -44.50 -32.74
N HIS A 70 20.07 -44.50 -32.52
CA HIS A 70 18.88 -44.76 -33.36
C HIS A 70 17.76 -43.69 -33.23
N ALA A 71 16.74 -43.79 -34.09
CA ALA A 71 15.46 -43.07 -34.05
C ALA A 71 14.27 -44.05 -34.27
N VAL A 72 13.04 -43.51 -34.51
CA VAL A 72 11.71 -44.19 -34.54
C VAL A 72 11.09 -44.33 -33.13
N SER A 73 9.91 -43.81 -32.72
CA SER A 73 8.71 -43.16 -33.30
C SER A 73 7.42 -44.02 -33.36
N VAL A 74 6.25 -43.33 -33.49
CA VAL A 74 4.87 -43.84 -33.77
C VAL A 74 3.91 -44.16 -32.59
N ILE A 75 2.96 -43.22 -32.38
CA ILE A 75 1.48 -43.37 -32.24
C ILE A 75 0.88 -44.50 -31.37
N SER A 76 0.04 -44.13 -30.39
CA SER A 76 -1.40 -44.54 -30.36
C SER A 76 -2.28 -43.68 -29.45
N THR A 77 -3.60 -43.75 -29.68
CA THR A 77 -4.68 -42.97 -29.04
C THR A 77 -5.67 -43.92 -28.35
N THR A 78 -6.63 -43.37 -27.58
CA THR A 78 -8.04 -43.82 -27.39
C THR A 78 -8.49 -44.01 -25.93
N LEU A 79 -9.80 -43.82 -25.72
CA LEU A 79 -10.57 -43.74 -24.47
C LEU A 79 -10.58 -45.03 -23.62
N LEU A 80 -10.97 -44.87 -22.35
CA LEU A 80 -11.86 -45.82 -21.65
C LEU A 80 -13.00 -45.08 -20.92
N GLN A 81 -14.20 -45.67 -20.94
CA GLN A 81 -15.40 -45.24 -20.20
C GLN A 81 -16.17 -46.46 -19.67
N SER A 82 -16.44 -46.52 -18.37
CA SER A 82 -17.51 -47.29 -17.70
C SER A 82 -17.54 -46.88 -16.21
N LYS A 83 -18.67 -46.71 -15.50
CA LYS A 83 -19.87 -47.56 -15.27
C LYS A 83 -19.52 -48.85 -14.51
N GLU A 84 -20.22 -49.27 -13.44
CA GLU A 84 -21.39 -48.72 -12.72
C GLU A 84 -21.60 -49.48 -11.39
N LYS A 85 -22.15 -48.84 -10.34
CA LYS A 85 -23.19 -49.41 -9.43
C LYS A 85 -23.65 -48.45 -8.31
N GLN A 86 -24.91 -48.61 -7.92
CA GLN A 86 -25.63 -47.95 -6.81
C GLN A 86 -25.82 -49.00 -5.66
N GLN A 87 -26.09 -48.71 -4.38
CA GLN A 87 -27.31 -48.18 -3.69
C GLN A 87 -27.06 -48.33 -2.14
N PRO A 88 -27.94 -47.92 -1.19
CA PRO A 88 -28.67 -46.63 -1.03
C PRO A 88 -28.80 -46.12 0.44
N HIS A 89 -29.30 -44.87 0.63
CA HIS A 89 -29.81 -44.26 1.90
C HIS A 89 -28.75 -43.96 3.02
N LEU A 90 -28.94 -43.02 3.97
CA LEU A 90 -30.13 -42.31 4.52
C LEU A 90 -30.02 -40.76 4.48
N HIS A 91 -31.10 -40.06 4.88
CA HIS A 91 -31.21 -38.59 4.93
C HIS A 91 -30.72 -37.96 6.26
N GLY A 92 -30.19 -36.74 6.19
CA GLY A 92 -29.98 -35.84 7.33
C GLY A 92 -29.67 -34.41 6.85
N SER A 93 -30.38 -33.40 7.38
CA SER A 93 -30.31 -32.02 6.89
C SER A 93 -29.26 -31.18 7.64
N GLN A 94 -28.15 -30.84 6.97
CA GLN A 94 -27.23 -29.77 7.38
C GLN A 94 -26.94 -28.88 6.17
N ASN A 95 -27.44 -27.63 6.21
CA ASN A 95 -27.16 -26.56 5.25
C ASN A 95 -27.31 -25.22 5.98
N GLY A 96 -26.30 -24.34 5.91
CA GLY A 96 -26.45 -22.94 6.33
C GLY A 96 -25.39 -22.32 7.26
N ARG A 97 -24.20 -22.91 7.43
CA ARG A 97 -23.06 -22.22 8.09
C ARG A 97 -21.78 -22.25 7.27
N ASP A 98 -21.39 -23.43 6.78
CA ASP A 98 -20.16 -23.63 5.98
C ASP A 98 -20.11 -22.73 4.72
N THR A 99 -21.29 -22.34 4.22
CA THR A 99 -21.48 -21.48 3.06
C THR A 99 -20.89 -20.07 3.17
N PHE A 100 -20.76 -19.49 4.38
CA PHE A 100 -20.38 -18.08 4.53
C PHE A 100 -18.87 -17.84 4.56
N ARG A 101 -18.06 -18.81 5.00
CA ARG A 101 -16.60 -18.63 5.08
C ARG A 101 -15.89 -19.00 3.79
N ALA A 102 -16.32 -20.07 3.12
CA ALA A 102 -15.84 -20.45 1.78
C ALA A 102 -16.04 -19.32 0.75
N GLN A 103 -17.22 -18.68 0.75
CA GLN A 103 -17.56 -17.59 -0.19
C GLN A 103 -16.59 -16.39 -0.17
N ALA A 104 -15.89 -16.14 0.94
CA ALA A 104 -14.97 -15.02 1.06
C ALA A 104 -13.56 -15.36 0.53
N GLU A 105 -13.08 -16.58 0.73
CA GLU A 105 -11.77 -17.04 0.26
C GLU A 105 -11.80 -17.45 -1.22
N GLU A 106 -12.94 -17.93 -1.72
CA GLU A 106 -13.18 -18.08 -3.17
C GLU A 106 -13.19 -16.73 -3.91
N GLU A 107 -13.54 -15.61 -3.27
CA GLU A 107 -13.84 -14.35 -3.97
C GLU A 107 -12.65 -13.57 -4.55
N GLU A 108 -11.41 -13.90 -4.18
CA GLU A 108 -10.24 -13.26 -4.78
C GLU A 108 -9.98 -13.70 -6.23
N ASP A 109 -10.42 -14.90 -6.65
CA ASP A 109 -10.29 -15.37 -8.05
C ASP A 109 -11.66 -15.64 -8.72
N THR A 110 -12.64 -16.19 -8.00
CA THR A 110 -13.95 -16.56 -8.57
C THR A 110 -14.82 -15.35 -8.98
N TYR A 111 -14.40 -14.12 -8.72
CA TYR A 111 -15.12 -12.93 -9.21
C TYR A 111 -15.13 -12.83 -10.75
N LEU A 112 -14.25 -13.55 -11.45
CA LEU A 112 -14.31 -13.69 -12.92
C LEU A 112 -15.21 -14.85 -13.36
N ASP A 113 -15.29 -15.90 -12.54
CA ASP A 113 -16.09 -17.11 -12.80
C ASP A 113 -17.58 -16.90 -12.45
N ARG A 114 -17.90 -15.83 -11.71
CA ARG A 114 -19.26 -15.34 -11.46
C ARG A 114 -19.80 -14.55 -12.65
N LYS A 115 -21.06 -14.80 -12.99
CA LYS A 115 -21.81 -14.03 -13.99
C LYS A 115 -22.44 -12.78 -13.37
N TYR A 116 -22.15 -11.62 -13.94
CA TYR A 116 -22.71 -10.32 -13.56
C TYR A 116 -23.73 -9.80 -14.59
N ASP A 117 -24.69 -9.01 -14.12
CA ASP A 117 -25.64 -8.31 -14.99
C ASP A 117 -24.97 -7.14 -15.71
N VAL A 118 -24.10 -6.41 -15.01
CA VAL A 118 -23.37 -5.26 -15.57
C VAL A 118 -21.91 -5.32 -15.15
N CYS A 119 -21.02 -5.24 -16.13
CA CYS A 119 -19.59 -5.03 -15.92
C CYS A 119 -19.21 -3.61 -16.34
N ILE A 120 -18.28 -2.99 -15.61
CA ILE A 120 -17.91 -1.59 -15.79
C ILE A 120 -16.39 -1.45 -15.69
N VAL A 121 -15.78 -0.84 -16.69
CA VAL A 121 -14.33 -0.58 -16.75
C VAL A 121 -14.05 0.88 -16.45
N GLY A 122 -13.35 1.13 -15.34
CA GLY A 122 -13.03 2.42 -14.76
C GLY A 122 -13.95 2.80 -13.60
N ALA A 123 -13.38 3.01 -12.41
CA ALA A 123 -14.08 3.47 -11.21
C ALA A 123 -14.06 5.02 -11.08
N GLY A 124 -13.93 5.73 -12.20
CA GLY A 124 -14.21 7.17 -12.29
C GLY A 124 -15.71 7.49 -12.22
N LEU A 125 -16.07 8.79 -12.32
CA LEU A 125 -17.46 9.25 -12.18
C LEU A 125 -18.46 8.48 -13.05
N SER A 126 -18.23 8.38 -14.36
CA SER A 126 -19.20 7.76 -15.26
C SER A 126 -19.44 6.28 -14.94
N GLY A 127 -18.39 5.52 -14.59
CA GLY A 127 -18.53 4.12 -14.17
C GLY A 127 -19.20 3.98 -12.81
N SER A 128 -18.83 4.82 -11.84
CA SER A 128 -19.39 4.77 -10.48
C SER A 128 -20.88 5.16 -10.43
N VAL A 129 -21.30 6.13 -11.26
CA VAL A 129 -22.72 6.52 -11.39
C VAL A 129 -23.55 5.38 -11.99
N LEU A 130 -23.04 4.72 -13.03
CA LEU A 130 -23.70 3.57 -13.63
C LEU A 130 -23.79 2.40 -12.64
N ALA A 131 -22.69 2.09 -11.93
CA ALA A 131 -22.65 1.04 -10.92
C ALA A 131 -23.71 1.24 -9.84
N GLU A 132 -23.75 2.47 -9.29
CA GLU A 132 -24.67 2.84 -8.23
C GLU A 132 -26.13 2.83 -8.69
N ARG A 133 -26.45 3.33 -9.90
CA ARG A 133 -27.82 3.32 -10.44
C ARG A 133 -28.32 1.92 -10.78
N TYR A 134 -27.49 1.08 -11.41
CA TYR A 134 -27.86 -0.32 -11.70
C TYR A 134 -28.10 -1.14 -10.42
N ALA A 135 -27.26 -0.97 -9.41
CA ALA A 135 -27.43 -1.64 -8.12
C ALA A 135 -28.62 -1.10 -7.30
N SER A 136 -28.89 0.22 -7.33
CA SER A 136 -29.94 0.84 -6.51
C SER A 136 -31.34 0.77 -7.12
N GLU A 137 -31.53 1.01 -8.42
CA GLU A 137 -32.85 0.91 -9.07
C GLU A 137 -33.20 -0.54 -9.44
N LEU A 138 -32.35 -1.18 -10.23
CA LEU A 138 -32.64 -2.48 -10.86
C LEU A 138 -32.24 -3.69 -10.00
N LYS A 139 -31.53 -3.47 -8.89
CA LYS A 139 -30.92 -4.54 -8.06
C LYS A 139 -29.99 -5.47 -8.85
N ALA A 140 -29.43 -4.96 -9.94
CA ALA A 140 -28.51 -5.68 -10.80
C ALA A 140 -27.18 -5.95 -10.08
N SER A 141 -26.58 -7.11 -10.34
CA SER A 141 -25.22 -7.42 -9.92
C SER A 141 -24.21 -6.66 -10.78
N VAL A 142 -23.26 -5.96 -10.15
CA VAL A 142 -22.28 -5.11 -10.84
C VAL A 142 -20.84 -5.50 -10.49
N LEU A 143 -20.01 -5.68 -11.51
CA LEU A 143 -18.55 -5.78 -11.39
C LEU A 143 -17.89 -4.49 -11.90
N VAL A 144 -17.12 -3.81 -11.06
CA VAL A 144 -16.35 -2.60 -11.43
C VAL A 144 -14.86 -2.91 -11.37
N LEU A 145 -14.22 -2.91 -12.54
CA LEU A 145 -12.77 -3.06 -12.67
C LEU A 145 -12.09 -1.69 -12.79
N GLU A 146 -10.99 -1.50 -12.07
CA GLU A 146 -10.18 -0.28 -12.11
C GLU A 146 -8.70 -0.65 -12.18
N LYS A 147 -7.98 -0.11 -13.17
CA LYS A 147 -6.56 -0.38 -13.39
C LYS A 147 -5.69 0.28 -12.31
N ARG A 148 -6.15 1.40 -11.74
CA ARG A 148 -5.44 2.11 -10.66
C ARG A 148 -5.66 1.43 -9.30
N PHE A 149 -4.82 1.79 -8.33
CA PHE A 149 -4.86 1.24 -6.97
C PHE A 149 -5.99 1.77 -6.08
N HIS A 150 -6.86 2.61 -6.63
CA HIS A 150 -7.89 3.35 -5.89
C HIS A 150 -9.10 3.63 -6.80
N ILE A 151 -10.24 3.89 -6.19
CA ILE A 151 -11.46 4.36 -6.87
C ILE A 151 -11.40 5.87 -7.17
N GLY A 152 -12.35 6.38 -7.96
CA GLY A 152 -12.53 7.80 -8.24
C GLY A 152 -11.81 8.34 -9.48
N GLY A 153 -10.97 7.52 -10.14
CA GLY A 153 -10.21 7.93 -11.32
C GLY A 153 -9.36 9.17 -11.03
N ASN A 154 -9.50 10.22 -11.84
CA ASN A 154 -8.74 11.48 -11.63
C ASN A 154 -9.22 12.28 -10.41
N CYS A 155 -10.42 12.05 -9.89
CA CYS A 155 -10.96 12.80 -8.75
C CYS A 155 -10.37 12.36 -7.39
N TYR A 156 -9.51 11.33 -7.37
CA TYR A 156 -8.95 10.75 -6.16
C TYR A 156 -8.16 11.77 -5.31
N ASP A 157 -8.54 11.88 -4.05
CA ASP A 157 -7.89 12.69 -3.03
C ASP A 157 -7.53 11.90 -1.76
N TYR A 158 -6.47 12.37 -1.09
CA TYR A 158 -5.89 11.74 0.11
C TYR A 158 -5.35 12.81 1.07
N ILE A 159 -5.08 12.43 2.33
CA ILE A 159 -4.40 13.31 3.30
C ILE A 159 -2.88 13.13 3.14
N ASP A 160 -2.18 14.21 2.81
CA ASP A 160 -0.72 14.22 2.75
C ASP A 160 -0.12 14.10 4.17
N GLN A 161 0.63 13.02 4.42
CA GLN A 161 1.11 12.66 5.75
C GLN A 161 2.22 13.58 6.28
N GLU A 162 2.89 14.35 5.42
CA GLU A 162 3.95 15.30 5.83
C GLU A 162 3.38 16.66 6.27
N THR A 163 2.21 17.04 5.75
CA THR A 163 1.59 18.36 5.98
C THR A 163 0.24 18.32 6.69
N GLY A 164 -0.47 17.19 6.70
CA GLY A 164 -1.83 17.04 7.21
C GLY A 164 -2.90 17.69 6.32
N ILE A 165 -2.57 18.03 5.07
CA ILE A 165 -3.46 18.73 4.12
C ILE A 165 -4.06 17.72 3.15
N ARG A 166 -5.36 17.86 2.80
CA ARG A 166 -5.99 17.03 1.75
C ARG A 166 -5.52 17.51 0.37
N VAL A 167 -5.03 16.60 -0.45
CA VAL A 167 -4.55 16.87 -1.82
C VAL A 167 -5.13 15.87 -2.81
N SER A 168 -5.32 16.29 -4.06
CA SER A 168 -5.71 15.41 -5.16
C SER A 168 -4.47 14.91 -5.90
N LEU A 169 -4.42 13.61 -6.25
CA LEU A 169 -3.24 13.02 -6.91
C LEU A 169 -3.08 13.45 -8.37
N TYR A 170 -4.18 13.86 -9.01
CA TYR A 170 -4.27 14.13 -10.45
C TYR A 170 -4.69 15.57 -10.77
N GLY A 171 -4.19 16.52 -9.98
CA GLY A 171 -4.46 17.95 -10.14
C GLY A 171 -5.80 18.42 -9.57
N ALA A 172 -6.01 19.73 -9.62
CA ALA A 172 -7.17 20.39 -8.98
C ALA A 172 -8.53 19.90 -9.53
N HIS A 173 -9.33 19.26 -8.68
CA HIS A 173 -10.73 18.91 -8.95
C HIS A 173 -11.66 19.75 -8.07
N LEU A 174 -12.59 20.47 -8.70
CA LEU A 174 -13.50 21.43 -8.06
C LEU A 174 -14.91 21.22 -8.60
N PHE A 175 -15.90 21.04 -7.73
CA PHE A 175 -17.24 20.67 -8.16
C PHE A 175 -18.13 21.90 -8.36
N HIS A 176 -18.66 22.03 -9.57
CA HIS A 176 -19.59 23.07 -9.97
C HIS A 176 -20.67 22.44 -10.87
N THR A 177 -21.92 22.91 -10.79
CA THR A 177 -22.96 22.57 -11.79
C THR A 177 -24.16 23.51 -11.80
N GLN A 178 -24.70 23.70 -12.99
CA GLN A 178 -26.04 24.24 -13.28
C GLN A 178 -27.14 23.17 -13.27
N HIS A 179 -26.79 21.89 -13.32
CA HIS A 179 -27.75 20.80 -13.48
C HIS A 179 -28.33 20.34 -12.14
N LYS A 180 -29.53 20.82 -11.80
CA LYS A 180 -30.26 20.47 -10.57
C LYS A 180 -30.34 18.96 -10.30
N GLN A 181 -30.54 18.13 -11.33
CA GLN A 181 -30.53 16.67 -11.17
C GLN A 181 -29.18 16.12 -10.67
N VAL A 182 -28.06 16.71 -11.10
CA VAL A 182 -26.71 16.35 -10.67
C VAL A 182 -26.44 16.88 -9.26
N GLU A 183 -26.88 18.10 -8.94
CA GLU A 183 -26.83 18.66 -7.57
C GLU A 183 -27.58 17.75 -6.58
N SER A 184 -28.81 17.33 -6.92
CA SER A 184 -29.60 16.39 -6.11
C SER A 184 -28.91 15.03 -6.00
N TYR A 185 -28.31 14.53 -7.08
CA TYR A 185 -27.61 13.24 -7.09
C TYR A 185 -26.39 13.23 -6.15
N VAL A 186 -25.45 14.17 -6.29
CA VAL A 186 -24.21 14.13 -5.50
C VAL A 186 -24.41 14.36 -4.01
N LYS A 187 -25.51 15.02 -3.61
CA LYS A 187 -25.89 15.22 -2.21
C LYS A 187 -26.30 13.93 -1.49
N ASN A 188 -26.65 12.86 -2.21
CA ASN A 188 -26.99 11.56 -1.61
C ASN A 188 -25.77 10.87 -0.97
N PHE A 189 -24.55 11.18 -1.45
CA PHE A 189 -23.33 10.42 -1.15
C PHE A 189 -22.38 11.11 -0.17
N GLY A 190 -22.77 12.28 0.36
CA GLY A 190 -21.97 12.99 1.35
C GLY A 190 -22.39 14.44 1.54
N ARG A 191 -21.75 15.10 2.51
CA ARG A 191 -22.00 16.52 2.81
C ARG A 191 -21.08 17.42 1.97
N TRP A 192 -21.64 18.52 1.51
CA TRP A 192 -20.99 19.46 0.59
C TRP A 192 -20.82 20.82 1.25
N ILE A 193 -19.62 21.38 1.18
CA ILE A 193 -19.26 22.70 1.72
C ILE A 193 -19.29 23.70 0.56
N PRO A 194 -20.09 24.79 0.62
CA PRO A 194 -20.06 25.83 -0.39
C PRO A 194 -18.64 26.38 -0.56
N TYR A 195 -18.13 26.34 -1.80
CA TYR A 195 -16.79 26.81 -2.14
C TYR A 195 -16.84 27.40 -3.55
N THR A 196 -16.67 28.71 -3.62
CA THR A 196 -16.69 29.46 -4.88
C THR A 196 -15.26 29.67 -5.35
N HIS A 197 -14.89 29.07 -6.48
CA HIS A 197 -13.50 29.13 -6.94
C HIS A 197 -13.14 30.49 -7.56
N LYS A 198 -11.88 30.93 -7.37
CA LYS A 198 -11.25 32.07 -8.03
C LYS A 198 -9.85 31.68 -8.49
N VAL A 199 -9.46 32.10 -9.70
CA VAL A 199 -8.11 31.90 -10.26
C VAL A 199 -7.44 33.27 -10.43
N ARG A 200 -6.12 33.32 -10.32
CA ARG A 200 -5.32 34.47 -10.79
C ARG A 200 -4.42 34.10 -11.96
N GLY A 201 -4.06 35.09 -12.77
CA GLY A 201 -2.99 35.00 -13.76
C GLY A 201 -1.81 35.88 -13.35
N MET A 202 -0.60 35.33 -13.40
CA MET A 202 0.65 36.10 -13.31
C MET A 202 1.07 36.51 -14.72
N VAL A 203 0.84 37.78 -15.07
CA VAL A 203 1.02 38.33 -16.42
C VAL A 203 1.92 39.56 -16.33
N ASN A 204 3.11 39.51 -16.94
CA ASN A 204 4.10 40.60 -16.92
C ASN A 204 4.40 41.11 -15.49
N GLY A 205 4.39 40.22 -14.49
CA GLY A 205 4.58 40.56 -13.06
C GLY A 205 3.36 41.14 -12.35
N LYS A 206 2.27 41.43 -13.07
CA LYS A 206 0.97 41.83 -12.48
C LYS A 206 0.12 40.58 -12.16
N ASN A 207 -0.57 40.59 -11.03
CA ASN A 207 -1.38 39.47 -10.51
C ASN A 207 -2.87 39.77 -10.71
N VAL A 208 -3.50 39.21 -11.74
CA VAL A 208 -4.82 39.63 -12.23
C VAL A 208 -5.89 38.54 -12.10
N PRO A 209 -7.20 38.85 -12.05
CA PRO A 209 -8.25 37.85 -12.14
C PRO A 209 -8.14 37.00 -13.41
N ILE A 210 -8.56 35.74 -13.31
CA ILE A 210 -8.97 34.90 -14.45
C ILE A 210 -10.31 34.27 -14.03
N PRO A 211 -11.40 34.39 -14.81
CA PRO A 211 -11.48 34.86 -16.21
C PRO A 211 -11.29 36.37 -16.36
N VAL A 212 -11.14 36.85 -17.60
CA VAL A 212 -10.97 38.28 -17.87
C VAL A 212 -12.23 39.05 -17.46
N ASN A 213 -12.04 40.10 -16.66
CA ASN A 213 -13.07 41.02 -16.18
C ASN A 213 -12.53 42.48 -16.15
N ILE A 214 -13.29 43.44 -15.61
CA ILE A 214 -12.86 44.86 -15.54
C ILE A 214 -11.51 45.01 -14.82
N GLU A 215 -11.35 44.42 -13.63
CA GLU A 215 -10.12 44.47 -12.85
C GLU A 215 -8.91 43.89 -13.60
N THR A 216 -9.12 42.89 -14.45
CA THR A 216 -8.08 42.34 -15.33
C THR A 216 -7.60 43.39 -16.35
N VAL A 217 -8.54 44.08 -17.00
CA VAL A 217 -8.25 45.08 -18.04
C VAL A 217 -7.62 46.33 -17.45
N ASN A 218 -8.18 46.86 -16.36
CA ASN A 218 -7.63 47.99 -15.61
C ASN A 218 -6.21 47.69 -15.15
N THR A 219 -5.99 46.54 -14.51
CA THR A 219 -4.67 46.19 -13.99
C THR A 219 -3.65 45.99 -15.10
N LEU A 220 -3.96 45.27 -16.20
CA LEU A 220 -2.97 45.00 -17.24
C LEU A 220 -2.58 46.24 -18.04
N PHE A 221 -3.55 47.08 -18.39
CA PHE A 221 -3.37 48.19 -19.33
C PHE A 221 -3.37 49.57 -18.68
N ASP A 222 -3.40 49.62 -17.35
CA ASP A 222 -3.36 50.84 -16.53
C ASP A 222 -4.52 51.80 -16.87
N LEU A 223 -5.71 51.20 -17.01
CA LEU A 223 -6.99 51.85 -17.32
C LEU A 223 -7.87 52.00 -16.05
N ASN A 224 -8.96 52.77 -16.17
CA ASN A 224 -9.88 53.08 -15.07
C ASN A 224 -11.36 52.88 -15.47
N ILE A 225 -11.66 51.76 -16.13
CA ILE A 225 -13.02 51.33 -16.47
C ILE A 225 -13.80 51.07 -15.17
N GLN A 226 -14.98 51.68 -15.01
CA GLN A 226 -15.78 51.58 -13.79
C GLN A 226 -16.90 50.53 -13.88
N ASP A 227 -17.56 50.45 -15.04
CA ASP A 227 -18.82 49.73 -15.24
C ASP A 227 -18.88 48.96 -16.57
N ALA A 228 -19.94 48.17 -16.72
CA ALA A 228 -20.15 47.29 -17.87
C ALA A 228 -20.26 48.02 -19.21
N THR A 229 -20.84 49.23 -19.24
CA THR A 229 -20.96 50.04 -20.46
C THR A 229 -19.58 50.42 -20.98
N GLN A 230 -18.72 50.91 -20.09
CA GLN A 230 -17.34 51.30 -20.40
C GLN A 230 -16.49 50.08 -20.81
N MET A 231 -16.75 48.92 -20.20
CA MET A 231 -16.06 47.67 -20.53
C MET A 231 -16.51 47.10 -21.88
N ASP A 232 -17.80 47.15 -22.20
CA ASP A 232 -18.34 46.75 -23.51
C ASP A 232 -17.88 47.70 -24.63
N GLU A 233 -17.81 49.02 -24.36
CA GLU A 233 -17.23 50.00 -25.28
C GLU A 233 -15.73 49.77 -25.53
N TRP A 234 -14.97 49.37 -24.51
CA TRP A 234 -13.56 49.02 -24.64
C TRP A 234 -13.37 47.70 -25.40
N LEU A 235 -14.11 46.65 -25.03
CA LEU A 235 -14.10 45.36 -25.72
C LEU A 235 -14.43 45.52 -27.20
N LYS A 236 -15.43 46.33 -27.55
CA LYS A 236 -15.82 46.62 -28.94
C LYS A 236 -14.74 47.31 -29.78
N GLN A 237 -13.75 47.96 -29.16
CA GLN A 237 -12.60 48.56 -29.84
C GLN A 237 -11.44 47.56 -30.03
N GLU A 238 -11.35 46.54 -29.18
CA GLU A 238 -10.28 45.53 -29.17
C GLU A 238 -10.65 44.25 -29.94
N GLN A 239 -11.91 43.85 -29.89
CA GLN A 239 -12.44 42.62 -30.50
C GLN A 239 -12.29 42.65 -32.02
N VAL A 240 -11.85 41.53 -32.59
CA VAL A 240 -11.73 41.34 -34.04
C VAL A 240 -12.99 40.63 -34.54
N PRO A 241 -13.82 41.26 -35.40
CA PRO A 241 -14.99 40.59 -35.98
C PRO A 241 -14.60 39.34 -36.78
N LEU A 242 -15.49 38.34 -36.80
CA LEU A 242 -15.34 37.19 -37.70
C LEU A 242 -15.40 37.67 -39.17
N SER A 243 -14.64 37.01 -40.03
CA SER A 243 -14.42 37.46 -41.41
C SER A 243 -15.48 36.92 -42.37
N ASN A 244 -15.59 37.52 -43.55
CA ASN A 244 -16.30 36.95 -44.71
C ASN A 244 -17.77 36.51 -44.48
N GLY A 245 -18.45 37.06 -43.47
CA GLY A 245 -19.83 36.67 -43.11
C GLY A 245 -19.95 35.39 -42.27
N GLN A 246 -18.85 34.91 -41.68
CA GLN A 246 -18.87 33.82 -40.68
C GLN A 246 -19.76 34.19 -39.48
N VAL A 247 -20.67 33.28 -39.12
CA VAL A 247 -21.57 33.42 -37.95
C VAL A 247 -20.98 32.76 -36.70
N GLU A 248 -20.16 31.73 -36.89
CA GLU A 248 -19.48 30.98 -35.83
C GLU A 248 -17.97 30.90 -36.10
N ALA A 249 -17.19 30.73 -35.03
CA ALA A 249 -15.73 30.65 -35.11
C ALA A 249 -15.25 29.21 -35.38
N GLU A 250 -14.34 29.05 -36.35
CA GLU A 250 -13.82 27.77 -36.83
C GLU A 250 -12.75 27.16 -35.91
N ASN A 251 -12.10 27.99 -35.09
CA ASN A 251 -11.00 27.60 -34.20
C ASN A 251 -10.92 28.50 -32.96
N SER A 252 -10.11 28.09 -31.98
CA SER A 252 -9.94 28.81 -30.71
C SER A 252 -9.23 30.17 -30.83
N GLU A 253 -8.43 30.42 -31.87
CA GLU A 253 -7.88 31.76 -32.13
C GLU A 253 -9.00 32.76 -32.48
N GLN A 254 -9.87 32.41 -33.42
CA GLN A 254 -11.04 33.22 -33.79
C GLN A 254 -11.97 33.46 -32.58
N VAL A 255 -12.21 32.44 -31.74
CA VAL A 255 -12.98 32.60 -30.49
C VAL A 255 -12.35 33.61 -29.53
N ALA A 256 -11.03 33.58 -29.37
CA ALA A 256 -10.36 34.51 -28.46
C ALA A 256 -10.32 35.93 -29.04
N LEU A 257 -9.93 36.10 -30.30
CA LEU A 257 -9.83 37.41 -30.94
C LEU A 257 -11.18 38.13 -31.03
N SER A 258 -12.27 37.40 -31.29
CA SER A 258 -13.63 37.96 -31.33
C SER A 258 -14.23 38.28 -29.95
N ARG A 259 -13.65 37.78 -28.86
CA ARG A 259 -14.17 37.97 -27.49
C ARG A 259 -13.32 38.86 -26.59
N VAL A 260 -11.98 38.84 -26.74
CA VAL A 260 -11.03 39.65 -25.94
C VAL A 260 -10.10 40.54 -26.75
N GLY A 261 -10.11 40.44 -28.09
CA GLY A 261 -9.19 41.21 -28.92
C GLY A 261 -7.73 40.76 -28.86
N LYS A 262 -6.89 41.39 -29.69
CA LYS A 262 -5.51 40.92 -29.91
C LYS A 262 -4.62 41.08 -28.67
N ARG A 263 -4.75 42.17 -27.90
CA ARG A 263 -3.85 42.47 -26.76
C ARG A 263 -3.99 41.45 -25.63
N LEU A 264 -5.21 41.09 -25.26
CA LEU A 264 -5.46 40.05 -24.25
C LEU A 264 -5.17 38.64 -24.79
N TYR A 265 -5.46 38.39 -26.07
CA TYR A 265 -5.11 37.13 -26.73
C TYR A 265 -3.61 36.83 -26.62
N ASP A 266 -2.75 37.76 -27.02
CA ASP A 266 -1.29 37.58 -27.00
C ASP A 266 -0.69 37.45 -25.60
N LEU A 267 -1.26 38.14 -24.60
CA LEU A 267 -0.73 38.15 -23.22
C LEU A 267 -1.17 36.95 -22.38
N ILE A 268 -2.40 36.46 -22.59
CA ILE A 268 -3.02 35.44 -21.72
C ILE A 268 -3.26 34.14 -22.50
N PHE A 269 -4.03 34.21 -23.57
CA PHE A 269 -4.64 33.03 -24.19
C PHE A 269 -3.66 32.27 -25.09
N ARG A 270 -2.95 32.95 -26.00
CA ARG A 270 -2.02 32.34 -26.96
C ARG A 270 -0.88 31.56 -26.27
N PRO A 271 -0.10 32.12 -25.33
CA PRO A 271 1.02 31.40 -24.71
C PRO A 271 0.55 30.32 -23.71
N TYR A 272 -0.51 30.57 -22.93
CA TYR A 272 -1.08 29.54 -22.04
C TYR A 272 -1.63 28.34 -22.82
N THR A 273 -2.33 28.59 -23.93
CA THR A 273 -2.85 27.51 -24.78
C THR A 273 -1.71 26.70 -25.38
N TYR A 274 -0.68 27.35 -25.92
CA TYR A 274 0.48 26.66 -26.45
C TYR A 274 1.16 25.79 -25.38
N LYS A 275 1.36 26.32 -24.17
CA LYS A 275 1.94 25.56 -23.05
C LYS A 275 1.05 24.40 -22.56
N GLN A 276 -0.28 24.55 -22.60
CA GLN A 276 -1.22 23.51 -22.18
C GLN A 276 -1.41 22.41 -23.24
N TRP A 277 -1.28 22.71 -24.53
CA TRP A 277 -1.66 21.81 -25.63
C TRP A 277 -0.53 21.43 -26.60
N ALA A 278 0.65 22.06 -26.49
CA ALA A 278 1.73 22.06 -27.50
C ALA A 278 1.24 22.43 -28.92
N LYS A 279 0.21 23.29 -28.99
CA LYS A 279 -0.51 23.73 -30.19
C LYS A 279 -1.01 25.16 -30.01
N TYR A 280 -0.93 25.96 -31.06
CA TYR A 280 -1.50 27.31 -31.06
C TYR A 280 -3.04 27.26 -31.14
N PRO A 281 -3.75 28.30 -30.66
CA PRO A 281 -5.22 28.32 -30.67
C PRO A 281 -5.86 28.16 -32.06
N VAL A 282 -5.14 28.45 -33.14
CA VAL A 282 -5.59 28.23 -34.53
C VAL A 282 -5.63 26.74 -34.93
N GLU A 283 -4.85 25.89 -34.26
CA GLU A 283 -4.78 24.43 -34.50
C GLU A 283 -5.82 23.64 -33.67
N LEU A 284 -6.61 24.33 -32.85
CA LEU A 284 -7.54 23.75 -31.89
C LEU A 284 -8.97 24.22 -32.19
N GLY A 285 -9.94 23.32 -32.06
CA GLY A 285 -11.35 23.64 -32.25
C GLY A 285 -11.83 24.74 -31.27
N PRO A 286 -12.91 25.46 -31.63
CA PRO A 286 -13.44 26.57 -30.82
C PRO A 286 -13.83 26.15 -29.40
N GLU A 287 -14.15 24.88 -29.18
CA GLU A 287 -14.56 24.32 -27.89
C GLU A 287 -13.52 24.47 -26.75
N VAL A 288 -12.23 24.69 -27.07
CA VAL A 288 -11.18 24.86 -26.05
C VAL A 288 -11.28 26.23 -25.36
N LEU A 289 -11.37 27.33 -26.12
CA LEU A 289 -11.41 28.68 -25.55
C LEU A 289 -12.82 29.27 -25.39
N SER A 290 -13.85 28.71 -26.04
CA SER A 290 -15.25 29.10 -25.79
C SER A 290 -15.68 28.89 -24.34
N ARG A 291 -15.05 27.92 -23.65
CA ARG A 291 -15.32 27.57 -22.24
C ARG A 291 -14.81 28.59 -21.21
N ILE A 292 -13.93 29.52 -21.59
CA ILE A 292 -13.47 30.57 -20.66
C ILE A 292 -14.40 31.78 -20.77
N PRO A 293 -14.97 32.28 -19.65
CA PRO A 293 -15.75 33.52 -19.66
C PRO A 293 -14.90 34.74 -20.04
N VAL A 294 -15.58 35.74 -20.61
CA VAL A 294 -15.13 37.13 -20.63
C VAL A 294 -16.25 37.90 -19.98
N ARG A 295 -15.94 38.76 -19.01
CA ARG A 295 -16.93 39.50 -18.23
C ARG A 295 -16.77 41.01 -18.42
N ASN A 296 -17.92 41.68 -18.43
CA ASN A 296 -18.03 43.13 -18.38
C ASN A 296 -18.33 43.64 -16.94
N ASP A 297 -18.05 42.83 -15.92
CA ASP A 297 -18.26 43.18 -14.51
C ASP A 297 -16.97 43.02 -13.69
N HIS A 298 -17.12 43.06 -12.37
CA HIS A 298 -16.04 42.88 -11.38
C HIS A 298 -16.03 41.46 -10.77
N ASP A 299 -16.76 40.49 -11.35
CA ASP A 299 -16.86 39.14 -10.81
C ASP A 299 -15.57 38.34 -11.10
N GLU A 300 -14.91 37.88 -10.04
CA GLU A 300 -13.67 37.09 -10.10
C GLU A 300 -13.90 35.56 -10.03
N ARG A 301 -15.16 35.09 -9.92
CA ARG A 301 -15.48 33.66 -9.79
C ARG A 301 -15.07 32.89 -11.05
N TYR A 302 -14.35 31.78 -10.94
CA TYR A 302 -13.94 31.01 -12.11
C TYR A 302 -15.11 30.31 -12.82
N PHE A 303 -16.10 29.87 -12.04
CA PHE A 303 -17.34 29.28 -12.54
C PHE A 303 -18.52 30.22 -12.26
N SER A 304 -19.48 30.27 -13.19
CA SER A 304 -20.74 31.02 -13.01
C SER A 304 -21.90 30.15 -12.50
N ASP A 305 -21.68 28.83 -12.35
CA ASP A 305 -22.69 27.87 -11.91
C ASP A 305 -23.31 28.20 -10.55
N PRO A 306 -24.61 27.88 -10.34
CA PRO A 306 -25.33 28.16 -9.08
C PRO A 306 -24.90 27.24 -7.93
N PHE A 307 -24.56 25.97 -8.19
CA PHE A 307 -24.02 25.07 -7.17
C PHE A 307 -22.50 24.97 -7.35
N GLN A 308 -21.73 25.48 -6.38
CA GLN A 308 -20.27 25.36 -6.31
C GLN A 308 -19.87 24.93 -4.90
N ALA A 309 -19.25 23.76 -4.79
CA ALA A 309 -18.99 23.13 -3.51
C ALA A 309 -17.81 22.15 -3.55
N LEU A 310 -17.33 21.76 -2.37
CA LEU A 310 -16.37 20.68 -2.17
C LEU A 310 -16.95 19.60 -1.23
N PRO A 311 -16.64 18.32 -1.47
CA PRO A 311 -17.07 17.25 -0.58
C PRO A 311 -16.33 17.37 0.76
N ALA A 312 -17.08 17.46 1.86
CA ALA A 312 -16.55 17.67 3.20
C ALA A 312 -15.44 16.67 3.56
N ASN A 313 -15.67 15.38 3.30
CA ASN A 313 -14.75 14.29 3.62
C ASN A 313 -13.83 13.90 2.44
N GLY A 314 -13.79 14.70 1.38
CA GLY A 314 -13.01 14.44 0.17
C GLY A 314 -13.79 13.67 -0.89
N TYR A 315 -13.35 13.76 -2.14
CA TYR A 315 -13.96 13.05 -3.26
C TYR A 315 -13.89 11.54 -3.08
N THR A 316 -12.78 11.00 -2.57
CA THR A 316 -12.64 9.57 -2.30
C THR A 316 -13.74 9.05 -1.36
N SER A 317 -14.17 9.86 -0.39
CA SER A 317 -15.30 9.52 0.49
C SER A 317 -16.65 9.47 -0.25
N ILE A 318 -16.86 10.30 -1.27
CA ILE A 318 -18.06 10.26 -2.13
C ILE A 318 -18.09 8.96 -2.94
N PHE A 319 -16.96 8.58 -3.55
CA PHE A 319 -16.87 7.33 -4.33
C PHE A 319 -17.07 6.08 -3.47
N HIS A 320 -16.53 6.04 -2.25
CA HIS A 320 -16.83 4.94 -1.32
C HIS A 320 -18.33 4.83 -1.02
N GLN A 321 -19.04 5.95 -0.86
CA GLN A 321 -20.48 5.94 -0.58
C GLN A 321 -21.34 5.61 -1.81
N MET A 322 -20.90 5.96 -3.03
CA MET A 322 -21.54 5.53 -4.28
C MET A 322 -21.39 4.02 -4.51
N LEU A 323 -20.19 3.48 -4.24
CA LEU A 323 -19.85 2.07 -4.48
C LEU A 323 -20.12 1.18 -3.25
N SER A 324 -20.86 1.65 -2.24
CA SER A 324 -21.08 0.93 -0.97
C SER A 324 -22.17 -0.14 -1.01
N SER A 325 -22.87 -0.32 -2.13
CA SER A 325 -23.93 -1.32 -2.24
C SER A 325 -23.33 -2.73 -2.29
N PRO A 326 -23.85 -3.73 -1.53
CA PRO A 326 -23.35 -5.10 -1.57
C PRO A 326 -23.56 -5.81 -2.92
N LEU A 327 -24.27 -5.18 -3.86
CA LEU A 327 -24.42 -5.64 -5.25
C LEU A 327 -23.28 -5.16 -6.16
N ILE A 328 -22.36 -4.31 -5.67
CA ILE A 328 -21.25 -3.73 -6.44
C ILE A 328 -19.93 -4.35 -5.97
N HIS A 329 -19.38 -5.27 -6.76
CA HIS A 329 -18.05 -5.84 -6.55
C HIS A 329 -17.02 -4.94 -7.23
N VAL A 330 -16.20 -4.23 -6.45
CA VAL A 330 -15.08 -3.44 -6.98
C VAL A 330 -13.80 -4.27 -6.93
N ARG A 331 -12.97 -4.19 -7.98
CA ARG A 331 -11.61 -4.74 -8.03
C ARG A 331 -10.66 -3.67 -8.59
N THR A 332 -9.68 -3.26 -7.80
CA THR A 332 -8.65 -2.27 -8.17
C THR A 332 -7.34 -2.98 -8.51
N ASN A 333 -6.49 -2.33 -9.32
CA ASN A 333 -5.27 -2.91 -9.91
C ASN A 333 -5.53 -4.05 -10.91
N VAL A 334 -6.70 -4.02 -11.55
CA VAL A 334 -7.07 -4.98 -12.61
C VAL A 334 -7.22 -4.19 -13.91
N ASP A 335 -6.34 -4.41 -14.88
CA ASP A 335 -6.62 -3.97 -16.24
C ASP A 335 -7.71 -4.88 -16.83
N TYR A 336 -8.70 -4.28 -17.46
CA TYR A 336 -9.73 -5.00 -18.21
C TYR A 336 -9.10 -5.89 -19.30
N PHE A 337 -8.05 -5.43 -19.98
CA PHE A 337 -7.44 -6.18 -21.07
C PHE A 337 -6.75 -7.49 -20.63
N ASP A 338 -6.35 -7.59 -19.35
CA ASP A 338 -5.71 -8.78 -18.78
C ASP A 338 -6.73 -9.87 -18.38
N VAL A 339 -8.02 -9.50 -18.19
CA VAL A 339 -9.06 -10.40 -17.65
C VAL A 339 -10.31 -10.54 -18.52
N LYS A 340 -10.48 -9.69 -19.54
CA LYS A 340 -11.70 -9.60 -20.37
C LYS A 340 -12.24 -10.93 -20.89
N ASP A 341 -11.35 -11.85 -21.26
CA ASP A 341 -11.73 -13.13 -21.87
C ASP A 341 -12.19 -14.18 -20.82
N ARG A 342 -12.01 -13.91 -19.51
CA ARG A 342 -12.64 -14.64 -18.39
C ARG A 342 -13.97 -14.03 -17.93
N MET A 343 -14.25 -12.76 -18.24
CA MET A 343 -15.38 -12.01 -17.65
C MET A 343 -16.75 -12.47 -18.19
N GLN A 344 -17.66 -12.85 -17.29
CA GLN A 344 -19.04 -13.19 -17.64
C GLN A 344 -20.01 -12.04 -17.34
N CYS A 345 -20.43 -11.31 -18.38
CA CYS A 345 -21.23 -10.08 -18.25
C CYS A 345 -22.45 -10.12 -19.18
N ASN A 346 -23.66 -9.81 -18.70
CA ASN A 346 -24.82 -9.57 -19.58
C ASN A 346 -24.66 -8.26 -20.39
N LYS A 347 -23.98 -7.25 -19.82
CA LYS A 347 -23.69 -5.97 -20.46
C LYS A 347 -22.35 -5.40 -19.96
N LEU A 348 -21.58 -4.75 -20.85
CA LEU A 348 -20.32 -4.09 -20.51
C LEU A 348 -20.40 -2.58 -20.75
N TYR A 349 -19.95 -1.78 -19.78
CA TYR A 349 -19.65 -0.36 -19.95
C TYR A 349 -18.15 -0.12 -19.92
N PHE A 350 -17.61 0.55 -20.95
CA PHE A 350 -16.20 0.87 -21.06
C PHE A 350 -15.96 2.38 -20.97
N SER A 351 -15.14 2.83 -20.00
CA SER A 351 -14.81 4.24 -19.81
C SER A 351 -13.33 4.60 -20.01
N GLY A 352 -12.49 3.63 -20.36
CA GLY A 352 -11.09 3.82 -20.75
C GLY A 352 -10.90 4.44 -22.15
N PRO A 353 -9.66 4.57 -22.65
CA PRO A 353 -9.39 5.11 -23.99
C PRO A 353 -9.96 4.21 -25.10
N ILE A 354 -10.78 4.77 -25.98
CA ILE A 354 -11.45 4.02 -27.06
C ILE A 354 -10.45 3.48 -28.11
N ASP A 355 -9.33 4.16 -28.31
CA ASP A 355 -8.24 3.72 -29.19
C ASP A 355 -7.41 2.57 -28.60
N ALA A 356 -7.34 2.48 -27.26
CA ALA A 356 -6.77 1.32 -26.58
C ALA A 356 -7.68 0.08 -26.68
N TYR A 357 -9.01 0.27 -26.67
CA TYR A 357 -9.97 -0.83 -26.88
C TYR A 357 -9.83 -1.46 -28.27
N PHE A 358 -9.78 -0.64 -29.32
CA PHE A 358 -9.64 -1.07 -30.71
C PHE A 358 -8.19 -1.02 -31.22
N ALA A 359 -7.21 -1.34 -30.36
CA ALA A 359 -5.78 -1.27 -30.70
C ALA A 359 -5.35 -2.34 -31.72
N ASP A 360 -6.08 -3.46 -31.80
CA ASP A 360 -5.87 -4.55 -32.75
C ASP A 360 -6.30 -4.20 -34.19
N GLN A 361 -7.22 -3.25 -34.35
CA GLN A 361 -7.73 -2.78 -35.64
C GLN A 361 -6.71 -1.98 -36.47
N GLY A 362 -5.48 -1.77 -35.96
CA GLY A 362 -4.39 -1.09 -36.66
C GLY A 362 -4.63 0.40 -36.93
N LEU A 363 -5.66 1.02 -36.35
CA LEU A 363 -5.89 2.46 -36.47
C LEU A 363 -4.85 3.26 -35.66
N PRO A 364 -4.46 4.47 -36.11
CA PRO A 364 -3.59 5.34 -35.34
C PRO A 364 -4.21 5.74 -34.00
N LYS A 365 -3.42 5.73 -32.92
CA LYS A 365 -3.85 6.18 -31.59
C LYS A 365 -4.42 7.60 -31.61
N LEU A 366 -5.36 7.85 -30.71
CA LEU A 366 -5.92 9.18 -30.49
C LEU A 366 -4.94 10.03 -29.68
N GLU A 367 -4.90 11.32 -29.99
CA GLU A 367 -4.02 12.26 -29.29
C GLU A 367 -4.66 12.69 -27.97
N TYR A 368 -3.95 12.48 -26.85
CA TYR A 368 -4.37 12.97 -25.54
C TYR A 368 -3.23 13.79 -24.94
N ARG A 369 -3.53 14.92 -24.28
CA ARG A 369 -2.56 15.58 -23.40
C ARG A 369 -2.53 14.87 -22.05
N SER A 370 -1.32 14.56 -21.62
CA SER A 370 -1.01 14.13 -20.26
C SER A 370 -0.51 15.31 -19.41
N LEU A 371 -0.38 15.10 -18.10
CA LEU A 371 0.06 16.08 -17.12
C LEU A 371 1.17 15.50 -16.23
N ASP A 372 2.04 16.38 -15.79
CA ASP A 372 3.05 16.14 -14.75
C ASP A 372 2.77 17.00 -13.53
N PHE A 373 2.98 16.44 -12.34
CA PHE A 373 2.52 17.01 -11.06
C PHE A 373 3.68 17.04 -10.05
N GLU A 374 4.48 18.11 -10.08
CA GLU A 374 5.61 18.27 -9.16
C GLU A 374 5.12 18.65 -7.75
N ARG A 375 4.96 17.66 -6.86
CA ARG A 375 4.64 17.86 -5.43
C ARG A 375 5.80 18.56 -4.71
N VAL A 376 5.55 19.75 -4.17
CA VAL A 376 6.49 20.48 -3.31
C VAL A 376 5.87 20.77 -1.94
N VAL A 377 6.67 20.63 -0.87
CA VAL A 377 6.28 20.99 0.50
C VAL A 377 7.24 22.05 1.05
N GLU A 378 6.69 23.22 1.36
CA GLU A 378 7.45 24.32 1.97
C GLU A 378 7.33 24.23 3.49
N LYS A 379 8.47 24.09 4.15
CA LYS A 379 8.53 23.92 5.60
C LYS A 379 8.57 25.28 6.29
N ASN A 380 7.78 25.40 7.34
CA ASN A 380 7.59 26.62 8.15
C ASN A 380 7.07 27.84 7.34
N LYS A 381 6.40 27.59 6.20
CA LYS A 381 5.73 28.61 5.38
C LYS A 381 4.22 28.47 5.55
N ASP A 382 3.52 29.60 5.71
CA ASP A 382 2.07 29.59 5.85
C ASP A 382 1.39 29.37 4.49
N GLN A 383 1.56 30.31 3.55
CA GLN A 383 1.12 30.19 2.16
C GLN A 383 2.27 30.55 1.20
N LEU A 384 2.28 29.95 0.01
CA LEU A 384 3.16 30.29 -1.11
C LEU A 384 2.59 31.48 -1.89
N GLN A 385 1.32 31.40 -2.25
CA GLN A 385 0.66 32.28 -3.22
C GLN A 385 -0.70 32.75 -2.69
N SER A 386 -1.29 33.74 -3.35
CA SER A 386 -2.49 34.42 -2.83
C SER A 386 -3.80 33.62 -2.95
N HIS A 387 -3.88 32.61 -3.82
CA HIS A 387 -5.11 31.89 -4.19
C HIS A 387 -4.83 30.38 -4.40
N PHE A 388 -5.89 29.54 -4.37
CA PHE A 388 -5.77 28.08 -4.61
C PHE A 388 -5.07 27.74 -5.94
N VAL A 389 -5.34 28.50 -7.00
CA VAL A 389 -4.70 28.33 -8.32
C VAL A 389 -4.18 29.67 -8.84
N VAL A 390 -2.92 29.68 -9.30
CA VAL A 390 -2.32 30.79 -10.04
C VAL A 390 -1.77 30.26 -11.37
N ASN A 391 -2.26 30.82 -12.47
CA ASN A 391 -1.86 30.50 -13.84
C ASN A 391 -0.65 31.35 -14.25
N HIS A 392 0.27 30.75 -15.00
CA HIS A 392 1.48 31.40 -15.54
C HIS A 392 1.46 31.29 -17.08
N PRO A 393 0.74 32.18 -17.80
CA PRO A 393 0.67 32.17 -19.26
C PRO A 393 2.04 32.35 -19.92
N GLN A 394 2.83 33.31 -19.43
CA GLN A 394 4.17 33.71 -19.91
C GLN A 394 5.09 32.55 -20.32
N ASP A 395 5.71 32.64 -21.51
CA ASP A 395 6.49 31.57 -22.14
C ASP A 395 7.78 31.19 -21.37
N ASN A 396 8.28 32.07 -20.50
CA ASN A 396 9.52 31.87 -19.71
C ASN A 396 9.34 31.02 -18.43
N VAL A 397 8.24 30.28 -18.31
CA VAL A 397 7.93 29.39 -17.18
C VAL A 397 7.49 28.03 -17.71
N ASP A 398 8.09 26.96 -17.20
CA ASP A 398 7.94 25.58 -17.69
C ASP A 398 6.65 24.87 -17.24
N PHE A 399 5.91 25.44 -16.28
CA PHE A 399 4.60 25.00 -15.82
C PHE A 399 3.47 25.93 -16.25
N THR A 400 2.25 25.40 -16.36
CA THR A 400 1.05 26.19 -16.70
C THR A 400 0.47 26.88 -15.48
N ARG A 401 0.48 26.23 -14.32
CA ARG A 401 -0.09 26.76 -13.08
C ARG A 401 0.50 26.13 -11.81
N ILE A 402 0.33 26.81 -10.69
CA ILE A 402 0.58 26.29 -9.34
C ILE A 402 -0.74 26.12 -8.61
N VAL A 403 -0.93 24.95 -8.01
CA VAL A 403 -2.09 24.58 -7.19
C VAL A 403 -1.64 24.42 -5.73
N GLU A 404 -2.09 25.29 -4.82
CA GLU A 404 -1.72 25.28 -3.40
C GLU A 404 -2.90 24.85 -2.51
N TYR A 405 -2.89 23.60 -2.05
CA TYR A 405 -4.05 22.98 -1.38
C TYR A 405 -4.42 23.56 -0.01
N LYS A 406 -3.55 24.36 0.60
CA LYS A 406 -3.86 25.04 1.87
C LYS A 406 -4.95 26.13 1.76
N HIS A 407 -5.32 26.54 0.55
CA HIS A 407 -6.44 27.45 0.31
C HIS A 407 -7.82 26.76 0.28
N LEU A 408 -7.89 25.43 0.40
CA LEU A 408 -9.15 24.69 0.47
C LEU A 408 -9.64 24.55 1.93
N PRO A 409 -10.94 24.75 2.22
CA PRO A 409 -11.49 24.57 3.55
C PRO A 409 -11.46 23.10 4.00
N TYR A 410 -11.09 22.86 5.25
CA TYR A 410 -11.12 21.52 5.86
C TYR A 410 -12.45 21.25 6.57
N TYR A 411 -12.77 19.96 6.75
CA TYR A 411 -13.94 19.49 7.50
C TYR A 411 -13.53 18.56 8.64
N THR A 412 -14.26 18.60 9.76
CA THR A 412 -14.00 17.76 10.91
C THR A 412 -15.29 17.21 11.50
N ASP A 413 -15.41 15.87 11.53
CA ASP A 413 -16.56 15.13 12.09
C ASP A 413 -16.64 15.21 13.64
N ASN A 414 -15.73 15.92 14.30
CA ASN A 414 -15.86 16.23 15.73
C ASN A 414 -16.88 17.37 15.91
N PRO A 415 -18.07 17.12 16.50
CA PRO A 415 -19.11 18.16 16.65
C PRO A 415 -18.71 19.29 17.60
N ASN A 416 -17.65 19.11 18.40
CA ASN A 416 -17.11 20.13 19.30
C ASN A 416 -15.98 20.96 18.66
N SER A 417 -15.70 20.81 17.35
CA SER A 417 -14.59 21.47 16.67
C SER A 417 -15.04 22.67 15.84
N ASP A 418 -14.54 23.86 16.20
CA ASP A 418 -14.80 25.14 15.53
C ASP A 418 -14.15 25.28 14.13
N ASN A 419 -13.58 24.20 13.58
CA ASN A 419 -12.64 24.25 12.45
C ASN A 419 -13.24 23.85 11.11
N THR A 420 -14.48 23.39 11.09
CA THR A 420 -15.25 23.15 9.85
C THR A 420 -15.33 24.44 9.02
N GLY A 421 -14.93 24.36 7.75
CA GLY A 421 -14.93 25.51 6.84
C GLY A 421 -13.73 26.46 6.98
N LYS A 422 -12.80 26.20 7.91
CA LYS A 422 -11.55 26.96 8.06
C LYS A 422 -10.43 26.31 7.24
N LEU A 423 -9.39 27.10 6.93
CA LEU A 423 -8.20 26.60 6.25
C LEU A 423 -7.40 25.61 7.14
N PRO A 424 -6.61 24.70 6.57
CA PRO A 424 -5.90 23.68 7.33
C PRO A 424 -4.84 24.30 8.26
N LYS A 425 -4.93 23.97 9.57
CA LYS A 425 -3.99 24.41 10.61
C LYS A 425 -2.64 23.66 10.55
N SER A 426 -1.95 23.76 9.41
CA SER A 426 -0.61 23.23 9.22
C SER A 426 0.45 24.32 9.34
N LYS A 427 1.61 23.98 9.90
CA LYS A 427 2.83 24.82 9.90
C LYS A 427 3.59 24.75 8.56
N HIS A 428 3.05 24.04 7.58
CA HIS A 428 3.63 23.81 6.26
C HIS A 428 2.59 24.17 5.20
N THR A 429 3.01 24.31 3.96
CA THR A 429 2.11 24.29 2.80
C THR A 429 2.59 23.27 1.78
N ILE A 430 1.64 22.74 1.01
CA ILE A 430 1.85 21.79 -0.07
C ILE A 430 1.24 22.35 -1.34
N TYR A 431 2.03 22.36 -2.41
CA TYR A 431 1.59 22.79 -3.73
C TYR A 431 2.13 21.86 -4.82
N PHE A 432 1.50 21.95 -5.98
CA PHE A 432 1.90 21.21 -7.17
C PHE A 432 2.11 22.21 -8.31
N LYS A 433 3.24 22.10 -9.02
CA LYS A 433 3.41 22.74 -10.33
C LYS A 433 2.88 21.77 -11.39
N GLU A 434 1.92 22.22 -12.20
CA GLU A 434 1.35 21.40 -13.26
C GLU A 434 2.05 21.69 -14.60
N ARG A 435 2.59 20.67 -15.26
CA ARG A 435 3.15 20.75 -16.62
C ARG A 435 2.35 19.89 -17.58
N SER A 436 2.18 20.33 -18.82
CA SER A 436 1.55 19.52 -19.87
C SER A 436 2.60 18.73 -20.64
N LYS A 437 2.30 17.47 -20.97
CA LYS A 437 3.20 16.59 -21.74
C LYS A 437 2.42 15.66 -22.68
N ASP A 438 3.07 15.20 -23.73
CA ASP A 438 2.46 14.36 -24.78
C ASP A 438 2.28 12.89 -24.36
N ASN A 439 3.10 12.40 -23.42
CA ASN A 439 3.13 10.99 -23.03
C ASN A 439 2.77 10.79 -21.54
N GLY A 440 1.92 9.79 -21.26
CA GLY A 440 1.52 9.39 -19.91
C GLY A 440 0.02 9.11 -19.81
N GLU A 441 -0.52 9.17 -18.58
CA GLU A 441 -1.96 9.07 -18.32
C GLU A 441 -2.76 10.09 -19.16
N PRO A 442 -3.81 9.69 -19.90
CA PRO A 442 -4.58 10.62 -20.72
C PRO A 442 -5.55 11.45 -19.86
N TYR A 443 -5.34 12.77 -19.77
CA TYR A 443 -6.23 13.68 -19.02
C TYR A 443 -7.18 14.45 -19.93
N TYR A 444 -6.75 14.83 -21.14
CA TYR A 444 -7.53 15.66 -22.06
C TYR A 444 -7.47 15.11 -23.50
N PRO A 445 -8.61 14.77 -24.13
CA PRO A 445 -8.72 14.67 -25.59
C PRO A 445 -8.23 15.96 -26.26
N VAL A 446 -7.58 15.87 -27.42
CA VAL A 446 -7.11 17.04 -28.20
C VAL A 446 -8.09 17.34 -29.35
N PRO A 447 -8.98 18.34 -29.21
CA PRO A 447 -9.97 18.67 -30.23
C PRO A 447 -9.33 19.42 -31.41
N ASN A 448 -9.02 18.69 -32.47
CA ASN A 448 -8.67 19.22 -33.78
C ASN A 448 -9.29 18.32 -34.87
N GLU A 449 -9.37 18.81 -36.11
CA GLU A 449 -10.11 18.10 -37.17
C GLU A 449 -9.54 16.72 -37.51
N LYS A 450 -8.21 16.54 -37.42
CA LYS A 450 -7.55 15.24 -37.56
C LYS A 450 -8.08 14.24 -36.51
N ASN A 451 -8.12 14.65 -35.24
CA ASN A 451 -8.54 13.78 -34.15
C ASN A 451 -10.06 13.58 -34.11
N LYS A 452 -10.86 14.58 -34.50
CA LYS A 452 -12.32 14.43 -34.70
C LYS A 452 -12.62 13.40 -35.79
N ALA A 453 -11.95 13.50 -36.95
CA ALA A 453 -12.12 12.55 -38.06
C ALA A 453 -11.60 11.13 -37.73
N LEU A 454 -10.58 11.02 -36.86
CA LEU A 454 -10.08 9.75 -36.35
C LEU A 454 -11.05 9.13 -35.32
N TYR A 455 -11.52 9.92 -34.35
CA TYR A 455 -12.50 9.48 -33.36
C TYR A 455 -13.81 9.05 -34.00
N ALA A 456 -14.28 9.70 -35.08
CA ALA A 456 -15.46 9.27 -35.82
C ALA A 456 -15.35 7.81 -36.34
N LYS A 457 -14.14 7.33 -36.67
CA LYS A 457 -13.91 5.93 -37.05
C LYS A 457 -14.06 5.00 -35.85
N TYR A 458 -13.39 5.31 -34.75
CA TYR A 458 -13.52 4.58 -33.48
C TYR A 458 -14.97 4.55 -32.97
N GLN A 459 -15.70 5.67 -33.07
CA GLN A 459 -17.11 5.77 -32.72
C GLN A 459 -17.99 4.88 -33.61
N SER A 460 -17.70 4.77 -34.91
CA SER A 460 -18.42 3.87 -35.82
C SER A 460 -18.12 2.38 -35.59
N MET A 461 -17.01 2.05 -34.92
CA MET A 461 -16.73 0.68 -34.43
C MET A 461 -17.44 0.43 -33.10
N ALA A 462 -17.33 1.35 -32.14
CA ALA A 462 -18.07 1.31 -30.86
C ALA A 462 -19.60 1.22 -31.02
N GLN A 463 -20.18 1.77 -32.08
CA GLN A 463 -21.61 1.63 -32.42
C GLN A 463 -22.01 0.24 -32.93
N LYS A 464 -21.04 -0.60 -33.30
CA LYS A 464 -21.23 -1.96 -33.84
C LYS A 464 -20.73 -3.05 -32.87
N GLU A 465 -20.06 -2.65 -31.80
CA GLU A 465 -19.46 -3.54 -30.81
C GLU A 465 -20.55 -4.26 -30.00
N PRO A 466 -20.67 -5.60 -30.09
CA PRO A 466 -21.79 -6.32 -29.50
C PRO A 466 -21.70 -6.37 -27.97
N GLY A 467 -22.72 -5.84 -27.29
CA GLY A 467 -22.84 -5.90 -25.82
C GLY A 467 -22.03 -4.86 -25.04
N VAL A 468 -21.28 -3.99 -25.71
CA VAL A 468 -20.39 -3.00 -25.09
C VAL A 468 -20.88 -1.57 -25.32
N THR A 469 -20.89 -0.76 -24.27
CA THR A 469 -21.34 0.64 -24.31
C THR A 469 -20.23 1.58 -23.82
N PHE A 470 -19.80 2.50 -24.69
CA PHE A 470 -18.67 3.40 -24.45
C PHE A 470 -19.14 4.71 -23.80
N VAL A 471 -18.58 5.08 -22.64
CA VAL A 471 -19.10 6.17 -21.79
C VAL A 471 -18.00 6.98 -21.09
N GLY A 472 -18.18 8.30 -20.97
CA GLY A 472 -17.28 9.17 -20.21
C GLY A 472 -16.08 9.69 -21.01
N ARG A 473 -15.17 10.41 -20.33
CA ARG A 473 -14.19 11.33 -20.96
C ARG A 473 -13.31 10.66 -22.01
N LEU A 474 -12.76 9.48 -21.71
CA LEU A 474 -11.77 8.82 -22.57
C LEU A 474 -12.46 8.02 -23.68
N ALA A 475 -13.50 7.27 -23.35
CA ALA A 475 -14.24 6.42 -24.28
C ALA A 475 -15.10 7.22 -25.28
N ASN A 476 -15.60 8.40 -24.90
CA ASN A 476 -16.30 9.30 -25.81
C ASN A 476 -15.40 10.39 -26.41
N TYR A 477 -14.08 10.33 -26.15
CA TYR A 477 -13.07 11.32 -26.58
C TYR A 477 -13.51 12.79 -26.38
N LYS A 478 -14.25 13.06 -25.30
CA LYS A 478 -14.89 14.36 -25.04
C LYS A 478 -14.45 14.91 -23.70
N TYR A 479 -14.02 16.16 -23.67
CA TYR A 479 -13.51 16.83 -22.46
C TYR A 479 -14.65 17.14 -21.47
N PHE A 480 -15.18 16.13 -20.79
CA PHE A 480 -16.19 16.30 -19.76
C PHE A 480 -15.64 16.90 -18.45
N ASN A 481 -16.35 17.88 -17.91
CA ASN A 481 -16.33 18.28 -16.50
C ASN A 481 -16.91 17.16 -15.62
N MET A 482 -16.82 17.30 -14.29
CA MET A 482 -17.33 16.29 -13.37
C MET A 482 -18.86 16.14 -13.44
N ASP A 483 -19.58 17.26 -13.52
CA ASP A 483 -21.03 17.27 -13.59
C ASP A 483 -21.55 16.81 -14.96
N GLU A 484 -20.90 17.21 -16.05
CA GLU A 484 -21.14 16.69 -17.40
C GLU A 484 -20.96 15.16 -17.46
N ALA A 485 -19.94 14.62 -16.78
CA ALA A 485 -19.67 13.18 -16.74
C ALA A 485 -20.70 12.39 -15.91
N ILE A 486 -21.23 12.98 -14.83
CA ILE A 486 -22.34 12.40 -14.04
C ILE A 486 -23.64 12.47 -14.85
N LYS A 487 -23.95 13.64 -15.44
CA LYS A 487 -25.12 13.85 -16.29
C LYS A 487 -25.15 12.84 -17.44
N ASN A 488 -24.03 12.68 -18.15
CA ASN A 488 -23.89 11.71 -19.24
C ASN A 488 -24.16 10.26 -18.80
N ALA A 489 -23.72 9.88 -17.59
CA ALA A 489 -23.96 8.55 -17.05
C ALA A 489 -25.42 8.34 -16.57
N LEU A 490 -26.05 9.36 -15.97
CA LEU A 490 -27.48 9.32 -15.61
C LEU A 490 -28.38 9.23 -16.86
N GLU A 491 -28.10 10.05 -17.88
CA GLU A 491 -28.85 10.05 -19.15
C GLU A 491 -28.65 8.74 -19.94
N LEU A 492 -27.46 8.12 -19.85
CA LEU A 492 -27.21 6.81 -20.42
C LEU A 492 -27.95 5.69 -19.67
N PHE A 493 -27.97 5.74 -18.33
CA PHE A 493 -28.76 4.81 -17.52
C PHE A 493 -30.26 4.91 -17.86
N GLU A 494 -30.81 6.13 -17.94
CA GLU A 494 -32.21 6.36 -18.29
C GLU A 494 -32.53 5.85 -19.70
N LYS A 495 -31.71 6.19 -20.70
CA LYS A 495 -31.85 5.70 -22.08
C LYS A 495 -31.83 4.17 -22.17
N ASP A 496 -30.94 3.53 -21.40
CA ASP A 496 -30.69 2.10 -21.49
C ASP A 496 -31.66 1.24 -20.65
N THR A 497 -32.52 1.86 -19.82
CA THR A 497 -33.42 1.15 -18.88
C THR A 497 -34.87 1.65 -18.89
N GLY A 498 -35.13 2.86 -19.41
CA GLY A 498 -36.41 3.55 -19.29
C GLY A 498 -36.71 4.12 -17.90
N ILE A 499 -35.75 4.10 -16.96
CA ILE A 499 -35.91 4.57 -15.58
C ILE A 499 -35.30 5.98 -15.43
N PRO A 500 -36.10 7.06 -15.37
CA PRO A 500 -35.59 8.42 -15.23
C PRO A 500 -35.11 8.73 -13.81
N TYR A 501 -34.03 9.51 -13.70
CA TYR A 501 -33.54 9.94 -12.38
C TYR A 501 -34.45 11.02 -11.78
N LYS A 502 -35.23 10.63 -10.77
CA LYS A 502 -36.14 11.54 -10.04
C LYS A 502 -35.37 12.36 -9.01
N SER A 503 -35.06 13.61 -9.34
CA SER A 503 -34.61 14.60 -8.35
C SER A 503 -35.70 14.79 -7.28
N GLY A 504 -35.40 14.46 -6.02
CA GLY A 504 -36.33 14.66 -4.91
C GLY A 504 -36.78 16.12 -4.80
N SER A 505 -38.07 16.34 -4.58
CA SER A 505 -38.66 17.67 -4.53
C SER A 505 -38.13 18.51 -3.37
N GLU A 506 -38.01 19.82 -3.62
CA GLU A 506 -37.50 20.79 -2.65
C GLU A 506 -38.37 20.79 -1.38
N LYS A 507 -37.71 20.75 -0.22
CA LYS A 507 -38.31 20.97 1.10
C LYS A 507 -37.55 22.07 1.82
N ASP A 508 -37.81 23.31 1.43
CA ASP A 508 -37.42 24.46 2.22
C ASP A 508 -38.21 24.51 3.53
N GLY A 509 -37.47 24.59 4.65
CA GLY A 509 -38.03 24.64 5.99
C GLY A 509 -36.93 24.53 7.04
N PRO A 510 -36.88 25.40 8.07
CA PRO A 510 -35.79 25.40 9.02
C PRO A 510 -35.83 24.19 9.95
N ILE A 511 -34.66 23.65 10.30
CA ILE A 511 -34.52 22.63 11.35
C ILE A 511 -34.78 23.30 12.71
N ALA A 512 -36.06 23.29 13.12
CA ALA A 512 -36.50 23.84 14.40
C ALA A 512 -36.06 22.96 15.58
N LYS A 513 -35.66 23.61 16.68
CA LYS A 513 -35.38 22.93 17.96
C LYS A 513 -36.70 22.45 18.59
N GLY A 514 -36.73 21.21 19.08
CA GLY A 514 -37.87 20.67 19.84
C GLY A 514 -37.39 19.69 20.91
N SER A 515 -37.60 20.04 22.18
CA SER A 515 -37.22 19.21 23.33
C SER A 515 -38.46 18.52 23.94
N ILE A 516 -38.29 17.24 24.27
CA ILE A 516 -38.57 16.58 25.58
C ILE A 516 -39.86 16.99 26.34
N ASN A 517 -40.59 15.96 26.82
CA ASN A 517 -41.77 15.97 27.72
C ASN A 517 -43.10 16.38 27.04
N ASN A 518 -44.26 15.79 27.39
CA ASN A 518 -44.66 15.15 28.65
C ASN A 518 -45.23 13.73 28.51
N ALA A 519 -45.38 13.03 29.64
CA ALA A 519 -46.03 11.72 29.76
C ALA A 519 -47.33 11.81 30.59
N GLN A 520 -48.23 10.83 30.45
CA GLN A 520 -49.18 10.46 31.51
C GLN A 520 -49.67 9.00 31.40
N THR A 521 -49.05 8.14 32.22
CA THR A 521 -49.67 7.16 33.13
C THR A 521 -50.96 6.39 32.74
N TYR A 522 -50.93 5.06 32.89
CA TYR A 522 -51.65 4.37 33.98
C TYR A 522 -50.96 3.04 34.36
N SER A 523 -51.36 2.42 35.47
CA SER A 523 -50.62 1.39 36.21
C SER A 523 -51.17 -0.05 36.07
N GLY A 524 -50.30 -1.06 36.06
CA GLY A 524 -50.66 -2.50 36.09
C GLY A 524 -49.55 -3.39 36.67
N GLN A 525 -49.92 -4.52 37.28
CA GLN A 525 -49.06 -5.37 38.12
C GLN A 525 -48.17 -6.38 37.35
N ALA A 526 -47.23 -6.99 38.08
CA ALA A 526 -46.13 -7.80 37.56
C ALA A 526 -46.47 -9.27 37.21
N ALA A 527 -45.75 -9.81 36.21
CA ALA A 527 -45.33 -11.21 36.10
C ALA A 527 -44.17 -11.35 35.08
N ALA A 528 -43.47 -12.48 35.08
CA ALA A 528 -42.42 -12.85 34.11
C ALA A 528 -42.48 -14.38 33.86
N PRO A 529 -41.73 -14.99 32.91
CA PRO A 529 -40.96 -14.43 31.79
C PRO A 529 -41.43 -14.96 30.40
N GLY A 530 -40.90 -14.46 29.26
CA GLY A 530 -41.21 -15.06 27.95
C GLY A 530 -40.50 -14.49 26.71
N SER A 531 -39.58 -15.28 26.16
CA SER A 531 -39.17 -15.42 24.73
C SER A 531 -39.08 -14.24 23.73
N SER A 532 -37.99 -14.29 22.94
CA SER A 532 -37.82 -13.79 21.56
C SER A 532 -37.93 -12.28 21.27
N LEU A 533 -36.76 -11.63 21.18
CA LEU A 533 -36.49 -10.55 20.23
C LEU A 533 -35.37 -11.00 19.29
N VAL A 534 -35.65 -11.02 17.98
CA VAL A 534 -34.65 -11.30 16.95
C VAL A 534 -33.98 -9.98 16.55
N SER A 535 -32.71 -9.81 16.93
CA SER A 535 -31.93 -8.62 16.59
C SER A 535 -31.24 -8.77 15.23
N PHE A 536 -31.79 -8.13 14.19
CA PHE A 536 -31.06 -7.92 12.94
C PHE A 536 -29.97 -6.85 13.13
N ALA A 537 -28.76 -7.29 13.47
CA ALA A 537 -27.56 -6.45 13.44
C ALA A 537 -26.97 -6.51 12.02
N GLY A 538 -27.15 -5.44 11.23
CA GLY A 538 -26.55 -5.32 9.91
C GLY A 538 -25.04 -5.09 10.01
N THR A 539 -24.24 -6.07 9.61
CA THR A 539 -22.78 -5.98 9.54
C THR A 539 -22.33 -5.00 8.46
N LEU A 540 -21.39 -4.11 8.81
CA LEU A 540 -20.62 -3.34 7.83
C LEU A 540 -19.65 -4.28 7.08
N PRO A 541 -19.43 -4.09 5.77
CA PRO A 541 -18.55 -4.94 4.98
C PRO A 541 -17.07 -4.77 5.37
N THR A 542 -16.36 -5.89 5.48
CA THR A 542 -14.94 -5.97 5.90
C THR A 542 -13.93 -5.81 4.75
N SER A 543 -14.40 -5.48 3.54
CA SER A 543 -13.62 -5.53 2.30
C SER A 543 -12.94 -4.19 1.95
N SER A 544 -11.59 -4.14 2.04
CA SER A 544 -10.71 -3.36 1.12
C SER A 544 -9.20 -3.34 1.47
N TYR A 545 -8.70 -4.25 2.33
CA TYR A 545 -7.26 -4.55 2.38
C TYR A 545 -6.87 -5.35 1.12
N SER A 546 -6.58 -4.62 0.05
CA SER A 546 -6.33 -5.19 -1.28
C SER A 546 -4.91 -5.74 -1.41
N ASN A 547 -4.81 -6.99 -1.88
CA ASN A 547 -3.57 -7.58 -2.39
C ASN A 547 -3.17 -6.86 -3.69
N VAL A 548 -2.43 -5.76 -3.56
CA VAL A 548 -2.03 -4.91 -4.70
C VAL A 548 -0.61 -5.24 -5.18
N PRO A 549 -0.39 -5.51 -6.49
CA PRO A 549 0.94 -5.80 -7.03
C PRO A 549 1.94 -4.64 -6.89
N PRO A 550 3.17 -4.90 -6.43
CA PRO A 550 4.28 -3.97 -6.47
C PRO A 550 5.17 -4.17 -7.72
N VAL A 551 5.13 -3.18 -8.62
CA VAL A 551 6.01 -3.03 -9.80
C VAL A 551 5.78 -4.05 -10.92
N GLU A 552 5.85 -3.58 -12.17
CA GLU A 552 6.01 -4.42 -13.36
C GLU A 552 7.33 -5.21 -13.26
N TYR A 553 7.33 -6.51 -13.57
CA TYR A 553 8.48 -7.38 -13.30
C TYR A 553 9.58 -7.25 -14.37
N THR A 554 10.36 -6.18 -14.23
CA THR A 554 11.34 -5.71 -15.23
C THR A 554 12.47 -6.72 -15.49
N PRO A 555 13.23 -6.57 -16.61
CA PRO A 555 14.43 -7.36 -16.85
C PRO A 555 15.46 -7.25 -15.71
N GLU A 556 15.62 -6.07 -15.12
CA GLU A 556 16.57 -5.83 -14.03
C GLU A 556 16.16 -6.57 -12.74
N LEU A 557 14.86 -6.68 -12.45
CA LEU A 557 14.35 -7.50 -11.35
C LEU A 557 14.54 -9.00 -11.60
N ARG A 558 14.39 -9.46 -12.85
CA ARG A 558 14.73 -10.83 -13.26
C ARG A 558 16.21 -11.14 -13.09
N ASP A 559 17.10 -10.25 -13.53
CA ASP A 559 18.54 -10.41 -13.37
C ASP A 559 18.96 -10.38 -11.88
N GLN A 560 18.31 -9.55 -11.06
CA GLN A 560 18.53 -9.52 -9.61
C GLN A 560 18.11 -10.85 -8.97
N LEU A 561 16.93 -11.40 -9.32
CA LEU A 561 16.50 -12.70 -8.81
C LEU A 561 17.43 -13.83 -9.29
N ALA A 562 17.82 -13.83 -10.56
CA ALA A 562 18.71 -14.83 -11.12
C ALA A 562 20.07 -14.85 -10.42
N ARG A 563 20.65 -13.68 -10.10
CA ARG A 563 21.88 -13.59 -9.30
C ARG A 563 21.70 -14.12 -7.88
N ALA A 564 20.60 -13.76 -7.20
CA ALA A 564 20.31 -14.26 -5.86
C ALA A 564 20.15 -15.79 -5.82
N LEU A 565 19.42 -16.37 -6.78
CA LEU A 565 19.25 -17.83 -6.91
C LEU A 565 20.54 -18.57 -7.31
N ALA A 566 21.47 -17.88 -7.99
CA ALA A 566 22.79 -18.41 -8.34
C ALA A 566 23.84 -18.28 -7.21
N LEU A 567 23.53 -17.58 -6.11
CA LEU A 567 24.41 -17.45 -4.96
C LEU A 567 24.70 -18.85 -4.36
N PRO A 568 25.96 -19.31 -4.29
CA PRO A 568 26.30 -20.64 -3.76
C PRO A 568 25.68 -20.89 -2.38
N VAL A 569 25.20 -22.11 -2.15
CA VAL A 569 24.75 -22.57 -0.83
C VAL A 569 25.82 -23.52 -0.31
N ASP A 570 26.56 -23.08 0.69
CA ASP A 570 27.56 -23.93 1.36
C ASP A 570 26.89 -25.04 2.19
N LYS A 571 27.66 -26.07 2.55
CA LYS A 571 27.14 -27.13 3.42
C LYS A 571 26.97 -26.60 4.85
N PRO A 572 25.82 -26.84 5.51
CA PRO A 572 25.63 -26.40 6.88
C PRO A 572 26.62 -27.09 7.83
N VAL A 573 27.28 -26.30 8.66
CA VAL A 573 28.27 -26.77 9.65
C VAL A 573 27.60 -27.20 10.96
N GLY A 574 28.27 -28.07 11.71
CA GLY A 574 27.88 -28.38 13.10
C GLY A 574 26.75 -29.39 13.29
N LEU A 575 26.28 -30.10 12.26
CA LEU A 575 25.28 -31.17 12.38
C LEU A 575 25.66 -32.17 13.49
N ARG A 576 24.73 -32.47 14.41
CA ARG A 576 24.92 -33.45 15.50
C ARG A 576 23.88 -34.57 15.52
N HIS A 577 22.67 -34.28 15.07
CA HIS A 577 21.63 -35.28 14.87
C HIS A 577 20.86 -34.90 13.61
N GLU A 578 20.68 -35.89 12.74
CA GLU A 578 19.77 -35.85 11.60
C GLU A 578 18.61 -36.79 11.92
N ALA A 579 17.38 -36.31 11.72
CA ALA A 579 16.15 -37.02 11.99
C ALA A 579 15.31 -37.14 10.71
N HIS A 580 14.73 -38.32 10.51
CA HIS A 580 13.92 -38.69 9.35
C HIS A 580 12.48 -39.00 9.80
N PRO A 581 11.72 -38.00 10.26
CA PRO A 581 10.30 -38.16 10.57
C PRO A 581 9.50 -38.32 9.26
N PRO A 582 8.28 -38.89 9.28
CA PRO A 582 7.57 -39.28 8.07
C PRO A 582 6.97 -38.12 7.25
N GLY A 583 6.76 -36.95 7.85
CA GLY A 583 6.13 -35.79 7.21
C GLY A 583 7.11 -34.94 6.38
N HIS A 584 6.69 -34.55 5.17
CA HIS A 584 7.51 -33.77 4.24
C HIS A 584 7.56 -32.26 4.51
N ASN A 585 6.70 -31.75 5.40
CA ASN A 585 6.73 -30.35 5.83
C ASN A 585 7.97 -30.09 6.71
N ALA A 586 8.40 -28.82 6.84
CA ALA A 586 9.60 -28.45 7.58
C ALA A 586 9.44 -27.16 8.42
N ILE A 587 10.00 -27.14 9.62
CA ILE A 587 9.98 -25.98 10.53
C ILE A 587 11.42 -25.67 10.97
N MET A 588 11.88 -24.44 10.74
CA MET A 588 13.30 -24.06 10.87
C MET A 588 13.52 -22.79 11.69
N GLY A 589 14.55 -22.78 12.54
CA GLY A 589 14.90 -21.58 13.31
C GLY A 589 16.17 -21.68 14.18
N LEU A 590 16.66 -20.52 14.62
CA LEU A 590 17.83 -20.39 15.49
C LEU A 590 17.44 -20.29 16.96
N ALA A 591 17.66 -21.36 17.72
CA ALA A 591 17.36 -21.49 19.15
C ALA A 591 18.61 -21.37 20.06
N ALA A 592 19.76 -20.96 19.51
CA ALA A 592 21.05 -20.91 20.22
C ALA A 592 21.22 -19.79 21.27
N TYR A 593 20.15 -19.06 21.64
CA TYR A 593 20.25 -17.90 22.54
C TYR A 593 20.42 -18.31 24.03
N PRO A 594 21.52 -17.95 24.72
CA PRO A 594 21.88 -18.49 26.04
C PRO A 594 20.92 -18.26 27.23
N ARG A 595 19.80 -17.54 27.05
CA ARG A 595 18.78 -17.33 28.08
C ARG A 595 17.49 -18.14 27.84
N ASN A 596 17.36 -18.86 26.71
CA ASN A 596 16.09 -19.41 26.23
C ASN A 596 16.06 -20.95 26.19
N MET A 597 16.76 -21.63 27.10
CA MET A 597 16.83 -23.11 27.12
C MET A 597 15.45 -23.78 27.26
N ALA A 598 14.47 -23.08 27.86
CA ALA A 598 13.07 -23.51 27.95
C ALA A 598 12.32 -23.55 26.59
N THR A 599 12.86 -22.93 25.53
CA THR A 599 12.21 -22.87 24.22
C THR A 599 12.00 -24.26 23.62
N PHE A 600 12.93 -25.22 23.79
CA PHE A 600 12.83 -26.51 23.10
C PHE A 600 11.54 -27.27 23.44
N ARG A 601 11.25 -27.46 24.72
CA ARG A 601 10.06 -28.20 25.18
C ARG A 601 8.74 -27.49 24.83
N LEU A 602 8.73 -26.16 24.86
CA LEU A 602 7.57 -25.38 24.39
C LEU A 602 7.35 -25.54 22.88
N LEU A 603 8.40 -25.32 22.09
CA LEU A 603 8.35 -25.23 20.63
C LEU A 603 8.15 -26.59 19.96
N VAL A 604 8.99 -27.57 20.32
CA VAL A 604 8.98 -28.92 19.76
C VAL A 604 7.84 -29.73 20.36
N GLY A 605 7.60 -29.58 21.66
CA GLY A 605 6.50 -30.27 22.35
C GLY A 605 5.14 -29.85 21.82
N SER A 606 4.89 -28.54 21.62
CA SER A 606 3.60 -28.09 21.08
C SER A 606 3.38 -28.54 19.63
N LEU A 607 4.42 -28.74 18.84
CA LEU A 607 4.30 -29.35 17.51
C LEU A 607 3.97 -30.84 17.60
N ARG A 608 4.83 -31.63 18.25
CA ARG A 608 4.69 -33.11 18.30
C ARG A 608 3.43 -33.55 19.05
N GLN A 609 2.98 -32.81 20.07
CA GLN A 609 1.74 -33.12 20.80
C GLN A 609 0.46 -32.82 20.01
N ASN A 610 0.49 -31.85 19.10
CA ASN A 610 -0.65 -31.53 18.23
C ASN A 610 -0.54 -32.21 16.85
N GLY A 611 0.20 -33.34 16.77
CA GLY A 611 0.21 -34.23 15.62
C GLY A 611 1.16 -33.87 14.47
N TYR A 612 1.93 -32.77 14.56
CA TYR A 612 2.89 -32.42 13.50
C TYR A 612 3.99 -33.49 13.39
N ASP A 613 4.03 -34.19 12.25
CA ASP A 613 4.96 -35.30 11.99
C ASP A 613 6.09 -34.95 11.00
N GLY A 614 6.24 -33.67 10.64
CA GLY A 614 7.26 -33.19 9.71
C GLY A 614 8.64 -32.92 10.32
N HIS A 615 9.59 -32.47 9.50
CA HIS A 615 10.94 -32.13 9.93
C HIS A 615 10.97 -30.88 10.82
N ILE A 616 11.64 -30.96 11.97
CA ILE A 616 12.00 -29.78 12.76
C ILE A 616 13.52 -29.64 12.66
N ILE A 617 14.02 -28.45 12.29
CA ILE A 617 15.45 -28.17 12.14
C ILE A 617 15.87 -26.96 12.96
N LEU A 618 16.74 -27.17 13.95
CA LEU A 618 17.17 -26.12 14.89
C LEU A 618 18.68 -25.89 14.91
N GLY A 619 19.09 -24.62 14.89
CA GLY A 619 20.42 -24.19 15.31
C GLY A 619 20.47 -24.01 16.82
N VAL A 620 21.26 -24.81 17.53
CA VAL A 620 21.31 -24.84 19.00
C VAL A 620 22.67 -24.40 19.53
N HIS A 621 22.71 -23.94 20.78
CA HIS A 621 23.97 -23.46 21.38
C HIS A 621 24.95 -24.62 21.57
N LYS A 622 26.25 -24.38 21.37
CA LYS A 622 27.31 -25.38 21.58
C LYS A 622 27.34 -26.00 22.98
N ASP A 623 26.86 -25.26 23.98
CA ASP A 623 26.80 -25.68 25.38
C ASP A 623 25.36 -26.11 25.77
N ILE A 624 24.66 -26.83 24.89
CA ILE A 624 23.31 -27.37 25.15
C ILE A 624 23.32 -28.41 26.30
N PRO A 625 22.38 -28.37 27.26
CA PRO A 625 22.30 -29.37 28.33
C PRO A 625 21.99 -30.77 27.78
N PRO A 626 22.65 -31.85 28.24
CA PRO A 626 22.43 -33.20 27.74
C PRO A 626 20.97 -33.66 27.76
N ALA A 627 20.21 -33.33 28.81
CA ALA A 627 18.78 -33.67 28.92
C ALA A 627 17.88 -32.96 27.90
N GLU A 628 18.31 -31.81 27.35
CA GLU A 628 17.61 -31.16 26.23
C GLU A 628 18.09 -31.73 24.89
N GLU A 629 19.36 -32.15 24.79
CA GLU A 629 19.89 -32.86 23.63
C GLU A 629 19.20 -34.23 23.43
N GLU A 630 18.98 -34.97 24.52
CA GLU A 630 18.20 -36.22 24.55
C GLU A 630 16.73 -35.98 24.18
N TYR A 631 16.12 -34.89 24.68
CA TYR A 631 14.75 -34.49 24.33
C TYR A 631 14.61 -34.21 22.83
N LEU A 632 15.54 -33.47 22.21
CA LEU A 632 15.52 -33.20 20.77
C LEU A 632 15.64 -34.47 19.93
N LYS A 633 16.46 -35.45 20.36
CA LYS A 633 16.58 -36.77 19.70
C LYS A 633 15.31 -37.61 19.83
N ALA A 634 14.69 -37.61 21.00
CA ALA A 634 13.44 -38.35 21.24
C ALA A 634 12.27 -37.79 20.42
N MET A 635 12.26 -36.48 20.17
CA MET A 635 11.25 -35.76 19.38
C MET A 635 11.51 -35.74 17.86
N ASP A 636 12.50 -36.49 17.35
CA ASP A 636 12.90 -36.49 15.94
C ASP A 636 13.15 -35.07 15.38
N VAL A 637 14.06 -34.34 16.04
CA VAL A 637 14.51 -33.00 15.64
C VAL A 637 15.93 -33.06 15.09
N THR A 638 16.11 -32.66 13.83
CA THR A 638 17.43 -32.42 13.25
C THR A 638 18.03 -31.17 13.91
N TYR A 639 19.26 -31.24 14.42
CA TYR A 639 19.90 -30.06 15.01
C TYR A 639 21.39 -29.91 14.71
N TYR A 640 21.76 -28.63 14.60
CA TYR A 640 23.10 -28.15 14.27
C TYR A 640 23.63 -27.31 15.42
N ILE A 641 24.88 -27.55 15.83
CA ILE A 641 25.58 -26.74 16.83
C ILE A 641 26.01 -25.42 16.18
N THR A 642 25.41 -24.32 16.61
CA THR A 642 25.80 -22.96 16.26
C THR A 642 26.85 -22.46 17.26
N ALA A 643 28.12 -22.48 16.87
CA ALA A 643 29.20 -21.84 17.62
C ALA A 643 29.25 -20.33 17.31
N PHE A 644 29.30 -19.49 18.34
CA PHE A 644 29.42 -18.04 18.16
C PHE A 644 30.87 -17.59 18.08
N VAL A 645 31.19 -16.86 17.01
CA VAL A 645 32.52 -16.32 16.70
C VAL A 645 32.47 -14.80 16.62
N ASP A 646 33.64 -14.17 16.63
CA ASP A 646 33.77 -12.76 16.24
C ASP A 646 33.55 -12.61 14.73
N CYS A 647 32.83 -11.56 14.33
CA CYS A 647 32.54 -11.29 12.93
C CYS A 647 33.76 -10.75 12.17
N ASP A 648 33.72 -10.86 10.85
CA ASP A 648 34.66 -10.25 9.92
C ASP A 648 34.74 -8.73 10.20
N ALA A 649 35.97 -8.20 10.35
CA ALA A 649 36.21 -6.81 10.70
C ALA A 649 35.61 -5.82 9.69
N SER A 650 35.36 -6.23 8.44
CA SER A 650 34.71 -5.40 7.42
C SER A 650 33.24 -5.04 7.76
N ILE A 651 32.55 -5.86 8.56
CA ILE A 651 31.14 -5.66 8.95
C ILE A 651 30.96 -5.18 10.40
N MET A 652 32.06 -4.93 11.10
CA MET A 652 32.04 -4.44 12.49
C MET A 652 32.04 -2.91 12.52
N ASP A 653 31.06 -2.33 13.18
CA ASP A 653 30.87 -0.88 13.23
C ASP A 653 31.53 -0.27 14.49
N ALA A 654 32.06 0.94 14.33
CA ALA A 654 32.89 1.60 15.34
C ALA A 654 32.09 1.94 16.62
N GLY A 655 32.10 1.01 17.58
CA GLY A 655 31.47 1.16 18.90
C GLY A 655 30.68 -0.07 19.38
N GLU A 656 30.42 -1.07 18.53
CA GLU A 656 29.57 -2.22 18.90
C GLU A 656 30.29 -3.36 19.67
N GLY A 657 31.55 -3.15 20.08
CA GLY A 657 32.38 -4.12 20.82
C GLY A 657 31.97 -4.36 22.28
N GLY A 658 30.66 -4.51 22.55
CA GLY A 658 30.05 -4.48 23.88
C GLY A 658 29.25 -5.72 24.27
N GLY A 659 29.81 -6.92 24.11
CA GLY A 659 29.32 -8.17 24.72
C GLY A 659 27.92 -8.68 24.31
N ASN A 660 27.24 -8.01 23.39
CA ASN A 660 25.90 -8.37 22.93
C ASN A 660 25.97 -9.47 21.86
N ILE A 661 25.16 -10.52 22.02
CA ILE A 661 25.02 -11.64 21.06
C ILE A 661 24.64 -11.21 19.64
N ARG A 662 24.01 -10.03 19.45
CA ARG A 662 23.74 -9.47 18.12
C ARG A 662 24.99 -8.99 17.38
N GLY A 663 26.07 -8.67 18.10
CA GLY A 663 27.38 -8.30 17.54
C GLY A 663 28.33 -9.48 17.32
N LYS A 664 27.80 -10.72 17.35
CA LYS A 664 28.53 -11.96 17.04
C LYS A 664 28.02 -12.58 15.75
N CYS A 665 28.82 -13.47 15.19
CA CYS A 665 28.49 -14.25 14.00
C CYS A 665 28.43 -15.75 14.34
N SER A 666 27.93 -16.58 13.42
CA SER A 666 28.14 -18.03 13.50
C SER A 666 29.48 -18.38 12.86
N GLU A 667 30.14 -19.42 13.37
CA GLU A 667 31.23 -20.11 12.67
C GLU A 667 30.80 -20.47 11.24
N GLY A 668 31.66 -20.16 10.27
CA GLY A 668 31.40 -20.30 8.83
C GLY A 668 30.54 -19.20 8.22
N LEU A 669 30.03 -18.25 9.01
CA LEU A 669 29.17 -17.13 8.59
C LEU A 669 29.66 -15.79 9.16
N GLU A 670 30.99 -15.61 9.25
CA GLU A 670 31.66 -14.43 9.82
C GLU A 670 31.26 -13.12 9.13
N LYS A 671 30.74 -13.19 7.90
CA LYS A 671 30.27 -12.05 7.09
C LYS A 671 28.78 -11.71 7.26
N LEU A 672 28.08 -12.34 8.21
CA LEU A 672 26.69 -12.05 8.56
C LEU A 672 26.49 -12.08 10.09
N LYS A 673 26.30 -10.89 10.72
CA LYS A 673 25.89 -10.76 12.13
C LYS A 673 24.66 -11.66 12.40
N LEU A 674 24.59 -12.26 13.59
CA LEU A 674 23.73 -13.43 13.87
C LEU A 674 22.23 -13.27 13.52
N GLU A 675 21.69 -12.05 13.62
CA GLU A 675 20.29 -11.76 13.25
C GLU A 675 20.01 -11.87 11.74
N TRP A 676 21.03 -11.77 10.90
CA TRP A 676 20.97 -12.04 9.46
C TRP A 676 21.49 -13.44 9.11
N GLY A 677 22.57 -13.89 9.76
CA GLY A 677 23.15 -15.22 9.55
C GLY A 677 22.17 -16.38 9.76
N ARG A 678 21.12 -16.19 10.57
CA ARG A 678 20.03 -17.18 10.74
C ARG A 678 19.28 -17.51 9.45
N PHE A 679 19.12 -16.56 8.53
CA PHE A 679 18.44 -16.81 7.26
C PHE A 679 19.32 -17.62 6.30
N GLU A 680 20.64 -17.39 6.33
CA GLU A 680 21.59 -18.23 5.60
C GLU A 680 21.67 -19.65 6.19
N MET A 681 21.69 -19.80 7.52
CA MET A 681 21.57 -21.12 8.15
C MET A 681 20.31 -21.87 7.69
N CYS A 682 19.15 -21.22 7.68
CA CYS A 682 17.92 -21.82 7.13
C CYS A 682 18.03 -22.18 5.63
N ARG A 683 18.74 -21.37 4.82
CA ARG A 683 18.96 -21.66 3.40
C ARG A 683 19.81 -22.92 3.21
N GLN A 684 20.88 -23.05 4.01
CA GLN A 684 21.76 -24.23 4.02
C GLN A 684 21.02 -25.49 4.53
N TRP A 685 20.21 -25.37 5.59
CA TRP A 685 19.41 -26.47 6.12
C TRP A 685 18.34 -26.95 5.14
N LEU A 686 17.61 -26.05 4.50
CA LEU A 686 16.63 -26.39 3.46
C LEU A 686 17.29 -27.03 2.24
N LYS A 687 18.51 -26.61 1.88
CA LYS A 687 19.29 -27.22 0.80
C LYS A 687 19.76 -28.63 1.15
N ALA A 688 20.19 -28.85 2.40
CA ALA A 688 20.69 -30.14 2.89
C ALA A 688 19.56 -31.17 3.07
N CYS A 689 18.46 -30.79 3.74
CA CYS A 689 17.29 -31.64 3.90
C CYS A 689 16.62 -31.88 2.54
N LYS A 690 16.77 -33.08 1.98
CA LYS A 690 16.16 -33.48 0.69
C LYS A 690 14.69 -33.85 0.83
N GLU A 691 14.33 -34.40 1.99
CA GLU A 691 13.00 -34.94 2.32
C GLU A 691 11.98 -33.83 2.67
N CYS A 692 12.47 -32.64 3.03
CA CYS A 692 11.72 -31.39 3.23
C CYS A 692 11.12 -30.85 1.91
N THR A 693 10.24 -31.60 1.25
CA THR A 693 9.62 -31.27 -0.04
C THR A 693 8.35 -30.44 0.09
N GLY A 694 7.72 -30.43 1.28
CA GLY A 694 6.45 -29.77 1.54
C GLY A 694 6.54 -28.27 1.83
N TRP A 695 5.63 -27.80 2.69
CA TRP A 695 5.66 -26.43 3.23
C TRP A 695 6.82 -26.28 4.21
N THR A 696 7.47 -25.13 4.18
CA THR A 696 8.55 -24.73 5.07
C THR A 696 8.15 -23.47 5.84
N LEU A 697 8.35 -23.49 7.15
CA LEU A 697 8.23 -22.35 8.05
C LEU A 697 9.61 -21.91 8.54
N VAL A 698 9.95 -20.64 8.37
CA VAL A 698 11.15 -20.02 8.97
C VAL A 698 10.71 -19.03 10.03
N MET A 699 11.27 -19.13 11.24
CA MET A 699 10.77 -18.40 12.41
C MET A 699 11.85 -17.92 13.40
N ASP A 700 11.49 -16.89 14.18
CA ASP A 700 12.15 -16.52 15.42
C ASP A 700 11.66 -17.40 16.57
N THR A 701 12.46 -18.39 16.98
CA THR A 701 12.07 -19.39 17.99
C THR A 701 11.87 -18.81 19.40
N ARG A 702 12.09 -17.51 19.60
CA ARG A 702 11.85 -16.80 20.87
C ARG A 702 10.45 -16.19 20.94
N ASP A 703 9.86 -15.98 19.77
CA ASP A 703 8.68 -15.15 19.54
C ASP A 703 7.51 -15.96 18.95
N VAL A 704 7.64 -17.30 18.86
CA VAL A 704 6.62 -18.20 18.26
C VAL A 704 6.32 -19.40 19.16
N PHE A 705 5.05 -19.80 19.21
CA PHE A 705 4.59 -21.09 19.73
C PHE A 705 3.37 -21.62 18.96
N PHE A 706 3.06 -22.91 19.11
CA PHE A 706 2.03 -23.60 18.33
C PHE A 706 0.85 -24.06 19.18
N GLN A 707 -0.31 -24.11 18.54
CA GLN A 707 -1.59 -24.62 19.06
C GLN A 707 -2.12 -25.79 18.22
N ALA A 708 -1.69 -25.88 16.94
CA ALA A 708 -1.94 -26.99 16.03
C ALA A 708 -0.77 -27.09 15.01
N ASP A 709 -0.84 -28.02 14.05
CA ASP A 709 0.07 -28.05 12.90
C ASP A 709 -0.07 -26.76 12.06
N PRO A 710 1.01 -25.96 11.87
CA PRO A 710 0.96 -24.69 11.16
C PRO A 710 0.68 -24.79 9.65
N PHE A 711 0.60 -26.00 9.08
CA PHE A 711 0.35 -26.24 7.66
C PHE A 711 -0.98 -26.95 7.38
N ALA A 712 -1.74 -27.34 8.41
CA ALA A 712 -2.96 -28.16 8.24
C ALA A 712 -4.06 -27.54 7.36
N SER A 713 -4.11 -26.21 7.28
CA SER A 713 -5.05 -25.46 6.43
C SER A 713 -4.49 -25.06 5.06
N LEU A 714 -3.29 -25.53 4.70
CA LEU A 714 -2.65 -25.21 3.43
C LEU A 714 -2.80 -26.36 2.41
N PRO A 715 -2.98 -26.06 1.12
CA PRO A 715 -3.06 -27.08 0.08
C PRO A 715 -1.73 -27.86 -0.05
N ASP A 716 -1.80 -29.13 -0.44
CA ASP A 716 -0.64 -29.98 -0.68
C ASP A 716 0.33 -29.34 -1.70
N PRO A 717 1.60 -29.06 -1.33
CA PRO A 717 2.62 -28.52 -2.24
C PRO A 717 2.82 -29.31 -3.53
N ALA A 718 2.55 -30.62 -3.56
CA ALA A 718 2.64 -31.44 -4.77
C ALA A 718 1.57 -31.07 -5.83
N THR A 719 0.48 -30.41 -5.43
CA THR A 719 -0.52 -29.85 -6.36
C THR A 719 -0.04 -28.59 -7.11
N ASN A 720 1.16 -28.09 -6.78
CA ASN A 720 1.70 -26.80 -7.22
C ASN A 720 0.73 -25.63 -6.93
N PRO A 721 0.52 -25.30 -5.64
CA PRO A 721 -0.45 -24.28 -5.24
C PRO A 721 -0.17 -22.91 -5.88
N GLN A 722 -1.26 -22.16 -6.11
CA GLN A 722 -1.26 -20.83 -6.75
C GLN A 722 -0.22 -19.89 -6.12
N HIS A 723 -0.11 -19.91 -4.79
CA HIS A 723 0.88 -19.18 -4.03
C HIS A 723 1.84 -20.14 -3.35
N ASP A 724 3.13 -19.83 -3.41
CA ASP A 724 4.22 -20.65 -2.87
C ASP A 724 5.05 -19.95 -1.80
N LEU A 725 4.75 -18.68 -1.51
CA LEU A 725 5.35 -17.86 -0.45
C LEU A 725 4.25 -17.00 0.18
N LEU A 726 4.12 -17.06 1.51
CA LEU A 726 3.09 -16.40 2.31
C LEU A 726 3.75 -15.46 3.32
N LEU A 727 3.42 -14.18 3.26
CA LEU A 727 3.91 -13.13 4.16
C LEU A 727 2.75 -12.58 4.99
N ILE A 728 2.93 -12.41 6.29
CA ILE A 728 1.84 -12.15 7.24
C ILE A 728 1.96 -10.74 7.81
N GLU A 729 0.88 -9.97 7.85
CA GLU A 729 0.91 -8.62 8.41
C GLU A 729 1.18 -8.61 9.92
N GLU A 730 1.88 -7.57 10.40
CA GLU A 730 2.21 -7.33 11.81
C GLU A 730 1.26 -6.28 12.41
N ILE A 731 0.58 -6.62 13.52
CA ILE A 731 -0.38 -5.74 14.20
C ILE A 731 0.30 -4.47 14.77
N ALA A 732 -0.38 -3.32 14.75
CA ALA A 732 0.18 -2.08 15.31
C ALA A 732 0.19 -2.08 16.85
N PRO A 733 1.18 -1.43 17.50
CA PRO A 733 1.19 -1.15 18.94
C PRO A 733 0.04 -0.27 19.48
N HIS A 734 -0.91 0.11 18.62
CA HIS A 734 -2.14 0.83 18.94
C HIS A 734 -3.34 0.38 18.08
N SER A 735 -3.27 -0.81 17.48
CA SER A 735 -4.43 -1.44 16.85
C SER A 735 -5.55 -1.62 17.89
N ASN A 736 -6.77 -1.24 17.52
CA ASN A 736 -7.95 -1.66 18.26
C ASN A 736 -8.23 -3.13 17.88
N PRO A 737 -8.19 -4.07 18.83
CA PRO A 737 -8.35 -5.49 18.55
C PRO A 737 -9.82 -5.88 18.29
N ARG A 738 -10.78 -4.98 18.53
CA ARG A 738 -12.21 -5.30 18.35
C ARG A 738 -12.59 -5.30 16.86
N PRO A 739 -13.25 -6.36 16.34
CA PRO A 739 -13.58 -6.47 14.92
C PRO A 739 -14.44 -5.35 14.34
N ASP A 740 -15.25 -4.66 15.16
CA ASP A 740 -16.17 -3.59 14.78
C ASP A 740 -15.50 -2.24 14.52
N GLN A 741 -14.27 -2.02 15.03
CA GLN A 741 -13.53 -0.76 14.91
C GLN A 741 -12.06 -0.99 14.50
N PRO A 742 -11.82 -1.57 13.31
CA PRO A 742 -10.52 -2.13 12.93
C PRO A 742 -9.47 -1.09 12.53
N TYR A 743 -8.53 -0.78 13.43
CA TYR A 743 -7.20 -0.24 13.06
C TYR A 743 -6.26 -1.43 12.84
N ARG A 744 -6.20 -1.99 11.63
CA ARG A 744 -5.42 -3.21 11.33
C ARG A 744 -4.04 -2.88 10.74
N ALA A 745 -3.06 -3.69 11.15
CA ALA A 745 -1.63 -3.61 10.85
C ALA A 745 -0.91 -2.31 11.29
N ASP A 746 0.39 -2.44 11.60
CA ASP A 746 1.31 -1.31 11.56
C ASP A 746 1.54 -0.93 10.08
N ILE A 747 1.91 0.32 9.81
CA ILE A 747 2.17 0.79 8.44
C ILE A 747 3.60 1.29 8.29
N LEU A 748 4.19 1.04 7.11
CA LEU A 748 5.58 1.42 6.83
C LEU A 748 5.87 2.89 7.16
N GLY A 749 4.92 3.79 6.95
CA GLY A 749 5.02 5.22 7.23
C GLY A 749 5.20 5.64 8.69
N GLN A 750 5.08 4.74 9.67
CA GLN A 750 5.26 5.09 11.08
C GLN A 750 6.73 5.42 11.41
N SER A 751 6.96 6.38 12.30
CA SER A 751 8.28 7.03 12.45
C SER A 751 9.44 6.13 12.89
N ARG A 752 9.15 4.97 13.50
CA ARG A 752 10.16 3.94 13.85
C ARG A 752 10.77 3.25 12.62
N TYR A 753 10.00 3.15 11.53
CA TYR A 753 10.32 2.41 10.31
C TYR A 753 11.10 3.28 9.34
N VAL A 754 10.49 4.42 8.94
CA VAL A 754 11.03 5.40 7.97
C VAL A 754 12.51 5.68 8.23
N GLY A 755 12.84 6.03 9.47
CA GLY A 755 14.17 6.50 9.87
C GLY A 755 15.27 5.45 9.82
N ARG A 756 15.00 4.19 9.45
CA ARG A 756 16.02 3.15 9.24
C ARG A 756 16.11 2.70 7.78
N THR A 757 14.99 2.45 7.10
CA THR A 757 14.99 2.15 5.65
C THR A 757 15.48 3.32 4.81
N GLU A 758 15.04 4.56 5.10
CA GLU A 758 15.46 5.77 4.39
C GLU A 758 16.98 5.95 4.40
N GLN A 759 17.64 5.60 5.52
CA GLN A 759 19.08 5.75 5.68
C GLN A 759 19.90 4.80 4.79
N CYS A 760 19.35 3.68 4.33
CA CYS A 760 20.05 2.73 3.46
C CYS A 760 19.58 2.80 2.00
N TYR A 761 18.27 2.84 1.77
CA TYR A 761 17.66 2.69 0.44
C TYR A 761 17.14 4.00 -0.16
N GLY A 762 17.29 5.13 0.54
CA GLY A 762 16.78 6.43 0.12
C GLY A 762 15.28 6.60 0.38
N LYS A 763 14.84 7.87 0.43
CA LYS A 763 13.45 8.23 0.77
C LYS A 763 12.46 7.89 -0.35
N GLU A 764 12.89 8.02 -1.61
CA GLU A 764 12.01 7.91 -2.79
C GLU A 764 11.45 6.49 -2.99
N HIS A 765 12.29 5.45 -2.86
CA HIS A 765 11.88 4.05 -2.92
C HIS A 765 10.87 3.66 -1.83
N PHE A 766 10.88 4.40 -0.72
CA PHE A 766 10.03 4.15 0.43
C PHE A 766 8.69 4.90 0.35
N LEU A 767 8.67 6.15 -0.14
CA LEU A 767 7.45 6.97 -0.27
C LEU A 767 6.35 6.30 -1.09
N LYS A 768 6.70 5.55 -2.13
CA LYS A 768 5.76 4.79 -2.97
C LYS A 768 4.92 3.76 -2.18
N TYR A 769 5.39 3.33 -1.02
CA TYR A 769 4.79 2.28 -0.20
C TYR A 769 4.47 2.74 1.24
N PHE A 770 4.50 4.05 1.49
CA PHE A 770 4.34 4.66 2.82
C PHE A 770 3.08 4.17 3.60
N ASN A 771 1.95 4.00 2.91
CA ASN A 771 0.68 3.56 3.51
C ASN A 771 0.50 2.03 3.48
N ARG A 772 1.54 1.23 3.18
CA ARG A 772 1.44 -0.24 3.17
C ARG A 772 1.54 -0.83 4.57
N PRO A 773 0.87 -1.97 4.83
CA PRO A 773 1.09 -2.79 6.01
C PRO A 773 2.57 -3.15 6.21
N VAL A 774 2.93 -3.42 7.46
CA VAL A 774 4.19 -4.04 7.85
C VAL A 774 4.03 -5.56 7.79
N LEU A 775 4.96 -6.25 7.13
CA LEU A 775 4.98 -7.71 7.03
C LEU A 775 5.99 -8.31 8.00
N CYS A 776 5.59 -9.32 8.78
CA CYS A 776 6.41 -9.98 9.78
C CYS A 776 7.55 -10.80 9.13
N SER A 777 8.80 -10.42 9.40
CA SER A 777 10.00 -11.23 9.07
C SER A 777 10.36 -12.25 10.16
N GLY A 778 9.61 -12.24 11.27
CA GLY A 778 9.78 -13.17 12.38
C GLY A 778 9.09 -14.52 12.18
N THR A 779 8.19 -14.65 11.20
CA THR A 779 7.55 -15.91 10.80
C THR A 779 7.15 -15.84 9.32
N ILE A 780 7.70 -16.71 8.48
CA ILE A 780 7.39 -16.79 7.03
C ILE A 780 7.08 -18.24 6.66
N ILE A 781 6.02 -18.46 5.86
CA ILE A 781 5.69 -19.77 5.27
C ILE A 781 5.96 -19.73 3.76
N GLY A 782 6.47 -20.82 3.19
CA GLY A 782 6.54 -21.02 1.74
C GLY A 782 6.78 -22.49 1.40
N THR A 783 6.47 -22.93 0.19
CA THR A 783 6.90 -24.26 -0.29
C THR A 783 8.43 -24.31 -0.34
N ARG A 784 9.01 -25.51 -0.48
CA ARG A 784 10.46 -25.67 -0.70
C ARG A 784 11.03 -24.69 -1.75
N GLN A 785 10.30 -24.42 -2.83
CA GLN A 785 10.73 -23.49 -3.89
C GLN A 785 10.59 -22.02 -3.46
N GLY A 786 9.41 -21.61 -2.98
CA GLY A 786 9.15 -20.23 -2.55
C GLY A 786 10.02 -19.80 -1.36
N MET A 787 10.29 -20.71 -0.42
CA MET A 787 11.20 -20.46 0.70
C MET A 787 12.66 -20.39 0.24
N HIS A 788 13.13 -21.25 -0.68
CA HIS A 788 14.48 -21.10 -1.27
C HIS A 788 14.62 -19.76 -2.02
N ARG A 789 13.56 -19.32 -2.73
CA ARG A 789 13.49 -18.02 -3.41
C ARG A 789 13.62 -16.86 -2.42
N PHE A 790 12.80 -16.87 -1.37
CA PHE A 790 12.80 -15.90 -0.27
C PHE A 790 14.18 -15.77 0.40
N LEU A 791 14.73 -16.89 0.90
CA LEU A 791 15.99 -16.90 1.65
C LEU A 791 17.17 -16.45 0.77
N SER A 792 17.21 -16.84 -0.50
CA SER A 792 18.29 -16.45 -1.41
C SER A 792 18.31 -14.95 -1.69
N VAL A 793 17.15 -14.34 -1.97
CA VAL A 793 17.02 -12.89 -2.20
C VAL A 793 17.35 -12.08 -0.94
N LEU A 794 16.93 -12.57 0.23
CA LEU A 794 17.17 -11.89 1.50
C LEU A 794 18.67 -11.93 1.90
N VAL A 795 19.35 -13.07 1.73
CA VAL A 795 20.80 -13.22 1.99
C VAL A 795 21.63 -12.41 0.99
N ASP A 796 21.27 -12.40 -0.30
CA ASP A 796 21.93 -11.58 -1.31
C ASP A 796 21.92 -10.08 -0.94
N GLU A 797 20.76 -9.52 -0.57
CA GLU A 797 20.67 -8.12 -0.14
C GLU A 797 21.41 -7.86 1.19
N PHE A 798 21.46 -8.81 2.14
CA PHE A 798 22.28 -8.68 3.34
C PHE A 798 23.78 -8.61 3.02
N LEU A 799 24.28 -9.46 2.12
CA LEU A 799 25.68 -9.47 1.69
C LEU A 799 26.02 -8.19 0.90
N GLN A 800 25.12 -7.70 0.05
CA GLN A 800 25.28 -6.41 -0.63
C GLN A 800 25.25 -5.23 0.36
N ASN A 801 24.35 -5.24 1.35
CA ASN A 801 24.26 -4.22 2.38
C ASN A 801 25.54 -4.09 3.23
N ASN A 802 26.20 -5.21 3.53
CA ASN A 802 27.49 -5.19 4.22
C ASN A 802 28.63 -4.56 3.39
N GLN A 803 28.55 -4.66 2.05
CA GLN A 803 29.49 -4.04 1.10
C GLN A 803 29.20 -2.56 0.82
N LYS A 804 28.00 -2.05 1.09
CA LYS A 804 27.67 -0.62 0.88
C LYS A 804 28.55 0.26 1.80
N PRO A 805 29.17 1.36 1.30
CA PRO A 805 30.02 2.25 2.12
C PRO A 805 29.28 2.91 3.30
N ASN A 806 27.96 2.98 3.22
CA ASN A 806 27.11 3.52 4.26
C ASN A 806 26.83 2.47 5.33
N VAL A 807 27.51 2.58 6.47
CA VAL A 807 27.34 1.68 7.64
C VAL A 807 25.89 1.58 8.14
N ARG A 808 25.00 2.54 7.83
CA ARG A 808 23.57 2.45 8.20
C ARG A 808 22.82 1.33 7.47
N CYS A 809 23.34 0.84 6.35
CA CYS A 809 22.82 -0.35 5.69
C CYS A 809 23.04 -1.65 6.45
N ARG A 810 23.95 -1.68 7.44
CA ARG A 810 24.37 -2.90 8.12
C ARG A 810 23.46 -3.25 9.29
N SER A 811 23.40 -4.52 9.66
CA SER A 811 22.91 -4.94 10.99
C SER A 811 23.75 -4.26 12.08
N PRO A 812 23.18 -3.75 13.19
CA PRO A 812 21.77 -3.69 13.56
C PRO A 812 21.15 -2.30 13.29
N HIS A 813 21.72 -1.50 12.39
CA HIS A 813 21.17 -0.21 11.96
C HIS A 813 19.99 -0.41 10.99
N THR A 814 20.18 -1.22 9.96
CA THR A 814 19.11 -1.86 9.18
C THR A 814 18.89 -3.28 9.72
N THR A 815 17.66 -3.78 9.70
CA THR A 815 17.33 -5.13 10.20
C THR A 815 16.70 -5.99 9.11
N ASP A 816 16.52 -7.26 9.38
CA ASP A 816 15.70 -8.19 8.60
C ASP A 816 14.28 -7.66 8.32
N GLN A 817 13.58 -7.18 9.35
CA GLN A 817 12.24 -6.58 9.23
C GLN A 817 12.20 -5.45 8.19
N TRP A 818 13.21 -4.58 8.19
CA TRP A 818 13.31 -3.43 7.28
C TRP A 818 13.69 -3.85 5.86
N THR A 819 14.64 -4.78 5.73
CA THR A 819 15.10 -5.29 4.44
C THR A 819 14.03 -6.13 3.74
N MET A 820 13.35 -7.03 4.45
CA MET A 820 12.31 -7.89 3.87
C MET A 820 11.13 -7.07 3.32
N ASN A 821 10.65 -6.08 4.08
CA ASN A 821 9.57 -5.21 3.63
C ASN A 821 9.99 -4.36 2.41
N TYR A 822 11.21 -3.80 2.42
CA TYR A 822 11.76 -3.10 1.25
C TYR A 822 11.83 -4.01 0.01
N LEU A 823 12.33 -5.23 0.16
CA LEU A 823 12.46 -6.20 -0.94
C LEU A 823 11.09 -6.59 -1.52
N TYR A 824 10.12 -6.93 -0.66
CA TYR A 824 8.77 -7.32 -1.10
C TYR A 824 8.09 -6.20 -1.88
N TYR A 825 8.01 -4.99 -1.29
CA TYR A 825 7.33 -3.87 -1.94
C TYR A 825 8.11 -3.30 -3.15
N ASN A 826 9.37 -3.71 -3.39
CA ASN A 826 10.08 -3.41 -4.64
C ASN A 826 10.16 -4.61 -5.61
N GLY A 827 9.31 -5.63 -5.45
CA GLY A 827 9.16 -6.75 -6.40
C GLY A 827 10.34 -7.74 -6.41
N ARG A 828 11.25 -7.66 -5.44
CA ARG A 828 12.53 -8.40 -5.46
C ARG A 828 12.40 -9.91 -5.24
N PHE A 829 11.29 -10.37 -4.67
CA PHE A 829 11.01 -11.80 -4.47
C PHE A 829 10.46 -12.52 -5.71
N GLY A 830 10.38 -11.87 -6.87
CA GLY A 830 10.06 -12.53 -8.14
C GLY A 830 8.58 -12.57 -8.48
N GLU A 831 8.08 -13.74 -8.88
CA GLU A 831 6.70 -13.97 -9.33
C GLU A 831 5.67 -13.56 -8.27
N TYR A 832 5.09 -12.37 -8.44
CA TYR A 832 4.08 -11.81 -7.54
C TYR A 832 2.82 -12.69 -7.47
N SER A 833 2.39 -13.27 -8.60
CA SER A 833 1.30 -14.24 -8.67
C SER A 833 1.47 -15.40 -7.68
N ARG A 834 2.71 -15.80 -7.39
CA ARG A 834 3.05 -16.87 -6.44
C ARG A 834 3.32 -16.38 -5.02
N THR A 835 3.23 -15.08 -4.72
CA THR A 835 3.57 -14.51 -3.40
C THR A 835 2.38 -13.77 -2.80
N LYS A 836 1.70 -14.35 -1.80
CA LYS A 836 0.51 -13.76 -1.16
C LYS A 836 0.84 -13.08 0.16
N THR A 837 0.19 -11.95 0.41
CA THR A 837 0.11 -11.33 1.74
C THR A 837 -1.17 -11.76 2.45
N LEU A 838 -1.04 -12.11 3.74
CA LEU A 838 -2.13 -12.52 4.61
C LEU A 838 -2.46 -11.37 5.58
N PRO A 839 -3.66 -10.77 5.49
CA PRO A 839 -4.07 -9.68 6.38
C PRO A 839 -4.00 -10.03 7.86
N TYR A 840 -3.73 -9.02 8.71
CA TYR A 840 -3.63 -9.24 10.15
C TYR A 840 -4.96 -9.81 10.69
N GLY A 841 -4.84 -10.97 11.34
CA GLY A 841 -5.98 -11.74 11.86
C GLY A 841 -6.57 -12.74 10.86
N THR A 842 -5.81 -13.21 9.86
CA THR A 842 -6.23 -14.26 8.91
C THR A 842 -5.14 -15.32 8.71
N GLY A 843 -5.55 -16.53 8.30
CA GLY A 843 -4.62 -17.61 7.93
C GLY A 843 -3.96 -18.34 9.12
N PRO A 844 -2.90 -19.15 8.88
CA PRO A 844 -2.35 -20.09 9.87
C PRO A 844 -1.53 -19.43 10.99
N ILE A 845 -1.19 -18.15 10.88
CA ILE A 845 -0.33 -17.43 11.84
C ILE A 845 -1.05 -16.17 12.32
N HIS A 846 -1.28 -16.08 13.62
CA HIS A 846 -1.81 -14.88 14.26
C HIS A 846 -0.70 -14.07 14.93
N THR A 847 -0.41 -12.89 14.38
CA THR A 847 0.58 -11.93 14.89
C THR A 847 0.00 -11.11 16.03
N ILE A 848 0.17 -11.61 17.26
CA ILE A 848 -0.20 -10.94 18.50
C ILE A 848 0.94 -10.03 18.96
N GLY A 849 0.63 -9.01 19.74
CA GLY A 849 1.63 -8.47 20.65
C GLY A 849 1.06 -7.44 21.60
N THR A 850 1.92 -6.52 22.01
CA THR A 850 1.61 -5.61 23.10
C THR A 850 1.19 -4.27 22.52
N PRO A 851 -0.11 -3.88 22.52
CA PRO A 851 -0.38 -2.49 22.78
C PRO A 851 0.20 -2.23 24.16
N CYS A 852 1.23 -1.38 24.24
CA CYS A 852 1.62 -0.84 25.54
C CYS A 852 0.34 -0.35 26.24
N ILE A 853 0.19 -0.54 27.54
CA ILE A 853 -0.97 -0.02 28.29
C ILE A 853 -0.83 1.50 28.31
N ASN A 854 -1.22 2.11 27.20
CA ASN A 854 -0.63 3.36 26.77
C ASN A 854 -1.40 4.47 27.45
N ARG A 855 -0.87 4.94 28.57
CA ARG A 855 -1.46 6.03 29.34
C ARG A 855 -1.54 7.34 28.53
N VAL A 856 -0.85 7.41 27.39
CA VAL A 856 -0.94 8.50 26.39
C VAL A 856 -2.18 8.39 25.50
N LEU A 857 -2.75 7.19 25.29
CA LEU A 857 -4.06 7.07 24.61
C LEU A 857 -5.17 7.66 25.50
N PRO A 858 -6.19 8.33 24.91
CA PRO A 858 -7.36 8.81 25.64
C PRO A 858 -8.05 7.67 26.38
N ALA A 859 -8.66 7.95 27.53
CA ALA A 859 -9.16 6.90 28.43
C ALA A 859 -10.19 5.95 27.78
N LYS A 860 -10.95 6.42 26.77
CA LYS A 860 -11.90 5.63 25.97
C LYS A 860 -11.25 4.66 24.97
N ASP A 861 -10.00 4.91 24.59
CA ASP A 861 -9.24 4.15 23.57
C ASP A 861 -8.15 3.26 24.21
N ARG A 862 -8.22 3.06 25.54
CA ARG A 862 -7.28 2.20 26.28
C ARG A 862 -7.85 0.79 26.40
N HIS A 863 -7.29 -0.11 25.60
CA HIS A 863 -7.59 -1.53 25.66
C HIS A 863 -6.90 -2.21 26.84
N SER A 864 -7.56 -3.20 27.43
CA SER A 864 -7.02 -4.07 28.48
C SER A 864 -6.50 -5.39 27.90
N GLN A 865 -5.81 -6.19 28.71
CA GLN A 865 -5.43 -7.56 28.33
C GLN A 865 -6.63 -8.41 27.86
N LYS A 866 -7.83 -8.17 28.43
CA LYS A 866 -9.07 -8.89 28.10
C LYS A 866 -9.69 -8.47 26.76
N ASP A 867 -9.28 -7.33 26.20
CA ASP A 867 -9.72 -6.88 24.87
C ASP A 867 -8.90 -7.54 23.74
N LEU A 868 -7.75 -8.12 24.05
CA LEU A 868 -6.74 -8.58 23.08
C LEU A 868 -6.71 -10.10 22.91
N ILE A 869 -6.89 -10.82 24.02
CA ILE A 869 -6.76 -12.28 24.07
C ILE A 869 -8.01 -12.84 24.70
N LEU A 870 -8.79 -13.56 23.89
CA LEU A 870 -9.85 -14.43 24.37
C LEU A 870 -9.35 -15.87 24.35
N PHE A 871 -9.79 -16.64 25.33
CA PHE A 871 -9.54 -18.07 25.42
C PHE A 871 -10.83 -18.84 25.12
N GLU A 872 -10.72 -19.97 24.44
CA GLU A 872 -11.82 -20.92 24.28
C GLU A 872 -12.33 -21.39 25.65
N ASN A 873 -13.66 -21.51 25.84
CA ASN A 873 -14.30 -21.73 27.14
C ASN A 873 -14.22 -20.54 28.12
N GLY A 874 -14.44 -19.33 27.60
CA GLY A 874 -14.49 -18.08 28.38
C GLY A 874 -15.62 -18.00 29.42
N ASN A 875 -15.44 -18.67 30.56
CA ASN A 875 -16.22 -18.43 31.77
C ASN A 875 -15.28 -18.45 32.99
N THR A 876 -15.31 -17.38 33.80
CA THR A 876 -14.35 -17.23 34.90
C THR A 876 -14.63 -18.22 36.03
N SER A 877 -13.65 -19.05 36.39
CA SER A 877 -13.60 -19.54 37.78
C SER A 877 -13.39 -18.34 38.71
N SER A 878 -13.98 -18.38 39.90
CA SER A 878 -13.85 -17.32 40.92
C SER A 878 -12.41 -17.11 41.42
N ASN A 879 -11.48 -17.99 41.03
CA ASN A 879 -10.07 -17.97 41.41
C ASN A 879 -9.13 -17.44 40.29
N GLY A 880 -9.67 -17.00 39.14
CA GLY A 880 -8.96 -16.11 38.21
C GLY A 880 -8.00 -16.75 37.18
N THR A 881 -8.06 -18.06 36.95
CA THR A 881 -7.28 -18.75 35.91
C THR A 881 -8.04 -18.83 34.57
N TYR A 882 -7.34 -18.56 33.45
CA TYR A 882 -7.91 -18.44 32.10
C TYR A 882 -7.71 -19.73 31.28
N GLN A 883 -8.61 -20.71 31.42
CA GLN A 883 -8.49 -22.01 30.73
C GLN A 883 -8.87 -21.90 29.25
N GLY A 884 -7.98 -22.30 28.32
CA GLY A 884 -8.32 -22.48 26.90
C GLY A 884 -7.17 -22.27 25.89
N LEU A 885 -7.50 -22.43 24.60
CA LEU A 885 -6.67 -22.04 23.45
C LEU A 885 -6.88 -20.55 23.10
N ILE A 886 -5.86 -19.86 22.59
CA ILE A 886 -5.96 -18.45 22.19
C ILE A 886 -6.77 -18.35 20.90
N LEU A 887 -7.85 -17.56 20.97
CA LEU A 887 -8.72 -17.25 19.85
C LEU A 887 -8.19 -16.05 19.05
N ASN A 888 -8.05 -16.21 17.74
CA ASN A 888 -7.95 -15.10 16.80
C ASN A 888 -9.32 -14.42 16.71
N ILE A 889 -9.49 -13.27 17.36
CA ILE A 889 -10.81 -12.67 17.53
C ILE A 889 -11.38 -12.01 16.26
N HIS A 890 -10.58 -11.87 15.20
CA HIS A 890 -10.99 -11.32 13.91
C HIS A 890 -11.62 -12.35 12.96
N GLU A 891 -11.33 -13.64 13.16
CA GLU A 891 -11.98 -14.76 12.46
C GLU A 891 -13.41 -14.99 13.00
N PRO A 892 -14.38 -15.42 12.17
CA PRO A 892 -15.72 -15.79 12.63
C PRO A 892 -15.72 -16.80 13.79
N PRO A 893 -16.70 -16.79 14.72
CA PRO A 893 -16.73 -17.73 15.85
C PRO A 893 -16.79 -19.22 15.45
N ASP A 894 -17.21 -19.50 14.23
CA ASP A 894 -17.32 -20.80 13.57
C ASP A 894 -16.20 -21.06 12.54
N SER A 895 -15.13 -20.26 12.55
CA SER A 895 -13.94 -20.44 11.71
C SER A 895 -13.02 -21.54 12.22
N GLU A 896 -12.49 -22.37 11.32
CA GLU A 896 -11.40 -23.31 11.65
C GLU A 896 -10.08 -22.59 12.02
N ALA A 897 -9.87 -21.35 11.53
CA ALA A 897 -8.76 -20.49 11.92
C ALA A 897 -9.10 -19.59 13.13
N ARG A 898 -10.29 -19.76 13.76
CA ARG A 898 -10.67 -19.07 15.02
C ARG A 898 -9.66 -19.36 16.12
N ILE A 899 -9.01 -20.53 16.08
CA ILE A 899 -7.79 -20.83 16.81
C ILE A 899 -6.67 -20.90 15.77
N ALA A 900 -5.79 -19.90 15.74
CA ALA A 900 -4.68 -19.91 14.80
C ALA A 900 -3.65 -21.00 15.20
N PRO A 901 -3.25 -21.90 14.28
CA PRO A 901 -2.26 -22.95 14.53
C PRO A 901 -0.92 -22.46 15.08
N ALA A 902 -0.44 -21.30 14.61
CA ALA A 902 0.76 -20.65 15.12
C ALA A 902 0.44 -19.24 15.67
N ILE A 903 1.03 -18.91 16.81
CA ILE A 903 1.01 -17.55 17.37
C ILE A 903 2.42 -16.96 17.24
N HIS A 904 2.54 -15.77 16.64
CA HIS A 904 3.74 -14.95 16.68
C HIS A 904 3.52 -13.80 17.67
N GLN A 905 4.46 -13.55 18.58
CA GLN A 905 4.39 -12.53 19.62
C GLN A 905 5.55 -11.53 19.52
N PHE A 906 5.29 -10.32 19.01
CA PHE A 906 6.32 -9.27 19.04
C PHE A 906 6.49 -8.66 20.46
N ASP A 907 7.66 -8.06 20.69
CA ASP A 907 8.12 -7.39 21.93
C ASP A 907 8.20 -8.21 23.23
N ARG A 908 7.79 -9.49 23.30
CA ARG A 908 8.03 -10.42 24.46
C ARG A 908 7.54 -9.95 25.85
N CYS A 909 6.78 -8.86 25.94
CA CYS A 909 6.60 -8.06 27.17
C CYS A 909 5.47 -8.52 28.12
N HIS A 910 4.95 -9.75 28.05
CA HIS A 910 3.72 -10.10 28.79
C HIS A 910 3.63 -11.52 29.36
N HIS A 911 2.96 -11.63 30.51
CA HIS A 911 2.82 -12.85 31.30
C HIS A 911 1.71 -13.81 30.84
N TRP A 912 0.87 -13.44 29.86
CA TRP A 912 -0.25 -14.32 29.43
C TRP A 912 0.22 -15.65 28.85
N ILE A 913 1.38 -15.68 28.17
CA ILE A 913 1.96 -16.92 27.66
C ILE A 913 2.35 -17.86 28.82
N ASN A 914 2.69 -17.32 29.99
CA ASN A 914 2.95 -18.11 31.20
C ASN A 914 1.66 -18.76 31.75
N GLU A 915 0.50 -18.13 31.60
CA GLU A 915 -0.79 -18.72 32.01
C GLU A 915 -1.21 -19.85 31.08
N PHE A 916 -1.00 -19.71 29.77
CA PHE A 916 -1.15 -20.80 28.80
C PHE A 916 -0.18 -21.97 29.10
N GLN A 917 1.11 -21.68 29.32
CA GLN A 917 2.13 -22.68 29.68
C GLN A 917 1.83 -23.44 30.98
N LYS A 918 1.30 -22.76 32.02
CA LYS A 918 0.89 -23.40 33.29
C LYS A 918 -0.23 -24.43 33.11
N GLN A 919 -1.07 -24.27 32.09
CA GLN A 919 -2.24 -25.11 31.81
C GLN A 919 -1.94 -26.22 30.80
N ARG A 920 -0.80 -26.13 30.11
CA ARG A 920 -0.16 -27.19 29.36
C ARG A 920 1.08 -27.67 30.15
N PRO A 921 0.93 -28.19 31.39
CA PRO A 921 2.07 -28.54 32.25
C PRO A 921 2.99 -29.57 31.59
N GLU A 922 2.47 -30.45 30.74
CA GLU A 922 3.24 -31.40 29.93
C GLU A 922 4.24 -30.76 28.94
N LEU A 923 4.04 -29.48 28.56
CA LEU A 923 5.02 -28.71 27.77
C LEU A 923 6.13 -28.05 28.61
N SER A 924 5.97 -28.02 29.94
CA SER A 924 6.85 -27.28 30.85
C SER A 924 7.23 -28.05 32.12
N GLN A 925 6.94 -29.35 32.15
CA GLN A 925 6.84 -30.18 33.36
C GLN A 925 8.17 -30.29 34.10
N LYS A 926 8.13 -30.07 35.42
CA LYS A 926 9.29 -30.06 36.30
C LYS A 926 9.12 -30.95 37.51
N ASP A 927 10.22 -31.55 37.94
CA ASP A 927 10.29 -32.34 39.16
C ASP A 927 10.22 -31.45 40.42
N SER A 928 10.16 -32.09 41.59
CA SER A 928 10.14 -31.41 42.89
C SER A 928 11.43 -30.65 43.23
N THR A 929 12.48 -30.75 42.40
CA THR A 929 13.73 -29.97 42.50
C THR A 929 13.76 -28.76 41.54
N GLY A 930 12.77 -28.62 40.67
CA GLY A 930 12.68 -27.55 39.66
C GLY A 930 13.43 -27.83 38.35
N LYS A 931 13.97 -29.05 38.17
CA LYS A 931 14.53 -29.52 36.89
C LYS A 931 13.40 -30.00 35.99
N TYR A 932 13.59 -29.96 34.67
CA TYR A 932 12.61 -30.53 33.74
C TYR A 932 12.55 -32.06 33.89
N ILE A 933 11.35 -32.63 33.78
CA ILE A 933 11.12 -34.07 33.91
C ILE A 933 11.85 -34.82 32.78
N PRO A 934 12.50 -35.97 33.07
CA PRO A 934 13.13 -36.83 32.07
C PRO A 934 12.17 -37.28 30.95
N VAL A 935 12.72 -37.55 29.78
CA VAL A 935 11.92 -37.75 28.55
C VAL A 935 11.10 -39.04 28.60
N ASP A 936 11.65 -40.07 29.24
CA ASP A 936 11.02 -41.35 29.59
C ASP A 936 9.81 -41.24 30.53
N GLN A 937 9.67 -40.10 31.22
CA GLN A 937 8.58 -39.82 32.17
C GLN A 937 7.54 -38.84 31.63
N LEU A 938 7.76 -38.28 30.44
CA LEU A 938 6.74 -37.51 29.74
C LEU A 938 5.75 -38.49 29.08
N GLN A 939 4.44 -38.32 29.35
CA GLN A 939 3.40 -38.97 28.55
C GLN A 939 3.32 -38.29 27.18
N LEU A 940 4.13 -38.77 26.24
CA LEU A 940 4.24 -38.25 24.89
C LEU A 940 3.19 -38.93 23.99
N PRO A 941 2.19 -38.21 23.44
CA PRO A 941 1.22 -38.79 22.50
C PRO A 941 1.83 -39.05 21.10
N TYR A 942 3.09 -38.67 20.88
CA TYR A 942 3.87 -39.00 19.70
C TYR A 942 4.42 -40.43 19.82
N GLU A 943 3.57 -41.43 19.54
CA GLU A 943 4.08 -42.75 19.18
C GLU A 943 4.90 -42.64 17.89
N LYS A 944 6.17 -43.07 17.92
CA LYS A 944 6.95 -43.19 16.68
C LYS A 944 6.29 -44.24 15.80
N LYS A 945 5.59 -43.79 14.75
CA LYS A 945 5.08 -44.65 13.67
C LYS A 945 6.25 -45.28 12.93
N THR A 946 6.73 -46.41 13.43
CA THR A 946 7.71 -47.24 12.75
C THR A 946 7.09 -47.78 11.47
N THR A 947 7.49 -47.22 10.32
CA THR A 947 7.19 -47.79 9.02
C THR A 947 7.85 -49.16 8.90
N SER A 948 7.05 -50.16 8.53
CA SER A 948 7.41 -51.56 8.33
C SER A 948 7.71 -51.87 6.86
#